data_AF-A0A2N1A3L8-F1
#
_entry.id   AF-A0A2N1A3L8-F1
#
_cell.length_a   1.000
_cell.length_b   1.000
_cell.length_c   1.000
_cell.angle_alpha   90.00
_cell.angle_beta   90.00
_cell.angle_gamma   90.00
#
_symmetry.space_group_name_H-M   'P 1'
#
loop_
_entity.id
_entity.type
_entity.pdbx_description
1 polymer ?
#
loop_
_entity_poly.entity_id
_entity_poly.type
_entity_poly.pdbx_seq_one_letter_code
_entity_poly.pdbx_strand_id
1 'polypeptide(L)'
;MKAINKTVQRVLFSISGLAFSGNLMSTEKAIVNDNTASQATSEIDLNIVKIRNKKMGNNFCFNVNNNGEDLSFIRCADSESQKWYFSENGTIRNLSDTSKCLTTLDSTNTESTVKYGVCDDNAINSKQAWFINRNVDGSISIKNKYASELAPNNTLSADLSSQTVTMSIPNTAQQSKWSLSKPLYQTLTNSASEQNTCLSLSTNGIDVTFLPCNGDSKQNWHFSNNGYIRNQSQKTKCLKSDNGRKVNYGACSGSGFTSQRIWFVATKAGGSLELQNKFNNDLKHNETLNFNAGNNSVHMSKSANNEAQWHYTGILPETSIPVLGNKTVLLMATHFNGFTPASPAPIKKAVFGDGDDYASLKHYLKIASKGKLSITGTFLSGINLGVQPTSCGKAQSEEMRTKARNAARKAGVEPNDFDYLFVDISNTKSCTWAGLASKPGNWILSNASGHKVWMWSHEFGHNLGYEHSKTVLNCLMKNDIVQLNGFCTIGGGADPTDTMGGGGKKIFPINYQTFSGWSDFMEVPFIKEIGTYKLTPLWKDDETGSQSYRIKRHDGSELTLEFRRSQQGFDAWPEDSPFINGVIVRVTKTSNNTITNYLVDATPDSPGNTDDAPLMPGHSLYDALSGYTIAVISADKTGAVIKVTQGENVLPVE
;
A
#
# COMPACT_ATOMS: atom_id res chain seq x y z
N MET A 1 23.62 -23.36 -76.07
CA MET A 1 24.30 -24.48 -75.37
C MET A 1 23.24 -25.26 -74.60
N LYS A 2 23.02 -26.52 -75.02
CA LYS A 2 22.23 -27.65 -74.46
C LYS A 2 21.02 -27.32 -73.55
N ALA A 3 19.75 -27.43 -73.99
CA ALA A 3 18.97 -28.68 -74.25
C ALA A 3 18.85 -29.54 -72.97
N ILE A 4 17.71 -30.04 -72.45
CA ILE A 4 16.39 -30.41 -72.99
C ILE A 4 15.50 -30.81 -71.77
N ASN A 5 14.18 -30.52 -71.79
CA ASN A 5 13.00 -31.37 -71.47
C ASN A 5 13.09 -32.42 -70.32
N LYS A 6 12.04 -32.86 -69.59
CA LYS A 6 10.59 -32.66 -69.47
C LYS A 6 10.11 -33.70 -68.41
N THR A 7 8.92 -33.51 -67.84
CA THR A 7 7.96 -34.57 -67.44
C THR A 7 8.06 -35.28 -66.05
N VAL A 8 7.07 -34.93 -65.24
CA VAL A 8 6.21 -35.71 -64.30
C VAL A 8 6.30 -37.26 -64.30
N GLN A 9 6.39 -37.89 -63.12
CA GLN A 9 5.60 -39.09 -62.79
C GLN A 9 5.52 -39.39 -61.27
N ARG A 10 4.28 -39.62 -60.79
CA ARG A 10 3.91 -40.23 -59.51
C ARG A 10 4.33 -41.70 -59.46
N VAL A 11 4.82 -42.20 -58.31
CA VAL A 11 4.53 -43.55 -57.80
C VAL A 11 4.59 -43.54 -56.26
N LEU A 12 3.53 -44.04 -55.61
CA LEU A 12 3.45 -44.42 -54.20
C LEU A 12 4.26 -45.70 -53.95
N PHE A 13 4.92 -45.84 -52.80
CA PHE A 13 4.85 -47.06 -51.97
C PHE A 13 5.44 -46.82 -50.58
N SER A 14 4.92 -47.61 -49.65
CA SER A 14 4.93 -47.50 -48.20
C SER A 14 5.95 -48.43 -47.52
N ILE A 15 6.15 -48.21 -46.22
CA ILE A 15 6.47 -49.16 -45.12
C ILE A 15 7.90 -49.10 -44.51
N SER A 16 7.87 -48.76 -43.22
CA SER A 16 8.70 -49.16 -42.06
C SER A 16 10.21 -48.83 -41.96
N GLY A 17 10.54 -48.07 -40.91
CA GLY A 17 11.25 -48.65 -39.76
C GLY A 17 12.69 -48.20 -39.50
N LEU A 18 12.87 -47.40 -38.43
CA LEU A 18 14.01 -47.32 -37.48
C LEU A 18 15.39 -46.87 -38.04
N ALA A 19 16.22 -46.02 -37.42
CA ALA A 19 16.15 -45.12 -36.27
C ALA A 19 17.42 -44.22 -36.29
N PHE A 20 17.38 -43.10 -35.55
CA PHE A 20 18.49 -42.26 -35.03
C PHE A 20 19.35 -41.41 -35.99
N SER A 21 19.17 -40.08 -35.95
CA SER A 21 20.02 -39.13 -35.19
C SER A 21 19.77 -37.66 -35.61
N GLY A 22 19.85 -36.73 -34.65
CA GLY A 22 20.24 -35.33 -34.95
C GLY A 22 19.18 -34.23 -34.97
N ASN A 23 18.66 -33.86 -33.79
CA ASN A 23 18.47 -32.50 -33.24
C ASN A 23 18.04 -31.26 -34.09
N LEU A 24 17.10 -30.52 -33.45
CA LEU A 24 16.93 -29.06 -33.36
C LEU A 24 16.20 -28.29 -34.50
N MET A 25 14.90 -28.02 -34.30
CA MET A 25 14.40 -26.66 -34.01
C MET A 25 12.91 -26.67 -33.59
N SER A 26 12.58 -25.66 -32.78
CA SER A 26 11.41 -25.46 -31.90
C SER A 26 10.03 -25.59 -32.53
N THR A 27 9.10 -26.21 -31.79
CA THR A 27 7.65 -26.04 -31.96
C THR A 27 7.01 -25.59 -30.65
N GLU A 28 6.31 -24.46 -30.72
CA GLU A 28 5.36 -23.97 -29.73
C GLU A 28 4.26 -25.01 -29.52
N LYS A 29 4.03 -25.42 -28.26
CA LYS A 29 2.89 -26.27 -27.91
C LYS A 29 1.65 -25.40 -27.72
N ALA A 30 0.76 -25.47 -28.71
CA ALA A 30 -0.67 -25.25 -28.54
C ALA A 30 -1.25 -26.29 -27.56
N ILE A 31 -2.16 -25.88 -26.68
CA ILE A 31 -2.95 -26.76 -25.83
C ILE A 31 -4.41 -26.53 -26.18
N VAL A 32 -5.06 -27.47 -26.87
CA VAL A 32 -6.42 -27.96 -26.55
C VAL A 32 -6.64 -29.38 -27.14
N ASN A 33 -7.29 -30.24 -26.33
CA ASN A 33 -8.02 -31.49 -26.58
C ASN A 33 -7.24 -32.81 -26.77
N ASP A 34 -7.35 -33.72 -25.79
CA ASP A 34 -8.15 -34.94 -25.95
C ASP A 34 -8.52 -35.61 -24.61
N ASN A 35 -9.60 -36.38 -24.63
CA ASN A 35 -10.24 -37.11 -23.53
C ASN A 35 -9.32 -38.18 -22.90
N THR A 36 -9.13 -38.15 -21.57
CA THR A 36 -9.07 -39.34 -20.70
C THR A 36 -9.23 -38.91 -19.25
N ALA A 37 -10.21 -39.50 -18.56
CA ALA A 37 -10.30 -39.47 -17.11
C ALA A 37 -9.29 -40.50 -16.56
N SER A 38 -8.24 -40.05 -15.87
CA SER A 38 -7.57 -40.87 -14.87
C SER A 38 -6.99 -40.01 -13.75
N GLN A 39 -6.93 -40.64 -12.58
CA GLN A 39 -6.75 -40.10 -11.23
C GLN A 39 -5.48 -39.25 -11.04
N ALA A 40 -5.68 -38.07 -10.45
CA ALA A 40 -4.76 -37.48 -9.48
C ALA A 40 -5.59 -36.70 -8.46
N THR A 41 -5.65 -37.20 -7.22
CA THR A 41 -6.09 -36.41 -6.07
C THR A 41 -4.93 -35.55 -5.58
N SER A 42 -5.24 -34.30 -5.22
CA SER A 42 -4.42 -33.28 -4.54
C SER A 42 -3.61 -32.30 -5.41
N GLU A 43 -4.25 -31.20 -5.84
CA GLU A 43 -3.61 -29.88 -6.02
C GLU A 43 -4.66 -28.74 -6.13
N ILE A 44 -5.55 -28.64 -5.14
CA ILE A 44 -6.45 -27.48 -4.99
C ILE A 44 -5.67 -26.33 -4.37
N ASP A 45 -4.85 -25.57 -5.11
CA ASP A 45 -4.32 -24.29 -4.57
C ASP A 45 -3.62 -23.34 -5.57
N LEU A 46 -3.90 -23.44 -6.87
CA LEU A 46 -3.31 -22.49 -7.83
C LEU A 46 -4.02 -21.13 -7.79
N ASN A 47 -3.38 -20.18 -7.12
CA ASN A 47 -3.47 -18.73 -7.32
C ASN A 47 -4.81 -18.05 -6.94
N ILE A 48 -4.96 -17.73 -5.65
CA ILE A 48 -5.96 -16.76 -5.20
C ILE A 48 -5.68 -15.39 -5.84
N VAL A 49 -6.65 -14.88 -6.59
CA VAL A 49 -6.56 -13.61 -7.32
C VAL A 49 -7.81 -12.75 -7.10
N LYS A 50 -7.68 -11.45 -7.35
CA LYS A 50 -8.83 -10.58 -7.59
C LYS A 50 -9.11 -10.54 -9.09
N ILE A 51 -10.37 -10.64 -9.46
CA ILE A 51 -10.82 -10.50 -10.85
C ILE A 51 -11.29 -9.07 -11.06
N ARG A 52 -10.81 -8.40 -12.10
CA ARG A 52 -11.18 -7.03 -12.48
C ARG A 52 -11.65 -6.98 -13.92
N ASN A 53 -12.49 -6.01 -14.23
CA ASN A 53 -12.99 -5.78 -15.59
C ASN A 53 -12.46 -4.44 -16.13
N LYS A 54 -12.02 -4.40 -17.39
CA LYS A 54 -11.46 -3.17 -18.00
C LYS A 54 -12.47 -2.03 -18.05
N LYS A 55 -13.76 -2.29 -18.22
CA LYS A 55 -14.80 -1.25 -18.27
C LYS A 55 -15.16 -0.66 -16.91
N MET A 56 -15.09 -1.47 -15.85
CA MET A 56 -15.33 -1.01 -14.48
C MET A 56 -14.15 -0.19 -13.93
N GLY A 57 -12.97 -0.32 -14.54
CA GLY A 57 -11.75 0.32 -14.08
C GLY A 57 -11.02 -0.50 -13.00
N ASN A 58 -9.75 -0.16 -12.78
CA ASN A 58 -8.86 -0.96 -11.93
C ASN A 58 -9.18 -0.90 -10.42
N ASN A 59 -10.07 0.01 -10.02
CA ASN A 59 -10.45 0.24 -8.62
C ASN A 59 -11.60 -0.67 -8.16
N PHE A 60 -12.28 -1.35 -9.09
CA PHE A 60 -13.41 -2.22 -8.78
C PHE A 60 -13.04 -3.68 -8.99
N CYS A 61 -13.38 -4.49 -7.99
CA CYS A 61 -13.10 -5.92 -7.97
C CYS A 61 -14.41 -6.69 -7.96
N PHE A 62 -14.39 -7.82 -8.65
CA PHE A 62 -15.51 -8.75 -8.68
C PHE A 62 -15.75 -9.33 -7.29
N ASN A 63 -17.00 -9.28 -6.81
CA ASN A 63 -17.35 -9.50 -5.42
C ASN A 63 -18.60 -10.37 -5.27
N VAL A 64 -18.58 -11.27 -4.28
CA VAL A 64 -19.79 -11.93 -3.74
C VAL A 64 -20.46 -11.00 -2.73
N ASN A 65 -21.72 -10.66 -2.94
CA ASN A 65 -22.49 -9.77 -2.07
C ASN A 65 -22.81 -10.44 -0.72
N ASN A 66 -23.27 -9.63 0.24
CA ASN A 66 -23.55 -10.08 1.61
C ASN A 66 -24.64 -11.17 1.70
N ASN A 67 -25.49 -11.31 0.68
CA ASN A 67 -26.46 -12.41 0.62
C ASN A 67 -25.82 -13.75 0.21
N GLY A 68 -24.54 -13.77 -0.15
CA GLY A 68 -23.79 -14.98 -0.47
C GLY A 68 -24.17 -15.62 -1.81
N GLU A 69 -24.91 -14.90 -2.67
CA GLU A 69 -25.41 -15.41 -3.95
C GLU A 69 -25.24 -14.41 -5.08
N ASP A 70 -25.48 -13.12 -4.82
CA ASP A 70 -25.38 -12.09 -5.84
C ASP A 70 -23.94 -11.63 -6.06
N LEU A 71 -23.71 -11.16 -7.27
CA LEU A 71 -22.39 -10.77 -7.73
C LEU A 71 -22.42 -9.32 -8.19
N SER A 72 -21.44 -8.55 -7.75
CA SER A 72 -21.32 -7.15 -8.14
C SER A 72 -19.87 -6.74 -8.25
N PHE A 73 -19.66 -5.50 -8.68
CA PHE A 73 -18.40 -4.82 -8.56
C PHE A 73 -18.46 -3.82 -7.42
N ILE A 74 -17.54 -3.98 -6.47
CA ILE A 74 -17.33 -2.98 -5.41
C ILE A 74 -15.86 -2.56 -5.40
N ARG A 75 -15.53 -1.50 -4.67
CA ARG A 75 -14.13 -1.08 -4.52
C ARG A 75 -13.26 -2.24 -4.04
N CYS A 76 -12.12 -2.42 -4.70
CA CYS A 76 -11.16 -3.45 -4.37
C CYS A 76 -10.69 -3.31 -2.91
N ALA A 77 -10.93 -4.33 -2.10
CA ALA A 77 -10.55 -4.42 -0.69
C ALA A 77 -9.90 -5.79 -0.42
N ASP A 78 -9.18 -5.94 0.69
CA ASP A 78 -8.61 -7.24 1.08
C ASP A 78 -9.65 -8.15 1.77
N SER A 79 -10.79 -8.39 1.13
CA SER A 79 -11.86 -9.24 1.65
C SER A 79 -11.85 -10.63 1.01
N GLU A 80 -12.33 -11.65 1.73
CA GLU A 80 -12.51 -12.99 1.18
C GLU A 80 -13.53 -13.02 0.04
N SER A 81 -14.56 -12.17 0.11
CA SER A 81 -15.59 -12.00 -0.93
C SER A 81 -15.06 -11.55 -2.29
N GLN A 82 -13.83 -11.04 -2.36
CA GLN A 82 -13.16 -10.62 -3.61
C GLN A 82 -12.00 -11.52 -4.02
N LYS A 83 -11.75 -12.60 -3.28
CA LYS A 83 -10.64 -13.52 -3.50
C LYS A 83 -11.16 -14.76 -4.21
N TRP A 84 -10.81 -14.87 -5.49
CA TRP A 84 -11.25 -15.90 -6.39
C TRP A 84 -10.12 -16.87 -6.70
N TYR A 85 -10.45 -18.12 -6.98
CA TYR A 85 -9.51 -19.12 -7.47
C TYR A 85 -10.18 -20.00 -8.52
N PHE A 86 -9.35 -20.58 -9.38
CA PHE A 86 -9.78 -21.44 -10.48
C PHE A 86 -9.40 -22.87 -10.13
N SER A 87 -10.38 -23.75 -10.03
CA SER A 87 -10.13 -25.15 -9.73
C SER A 87 -9.84 -25.94 -11.01
N GLU A 88 -9.15 -27.06 -10.87
CA GLU A 88 -8.77 -27.94 -11.99
C GLU A 88 -9.98 -28.54 -12.71
N ASN A 89 -11.11 -28.72 -12.01
CA ASN A 89 -12.37 -29.16 -12.61
C ASN A 89 -13.11 -28.05 -13.40
N GLY A 90 -12.47 -26.90 -13.63
CA GLY A 90 -13.00 -25.81 -14.46
C GLY A 90 -14.03 -24.92 -13.76
N THR A 91 -14.14 -24.97 -12.42
CA THR A 91 -15.02 -24.07 -11.66
C THR A 91 -14.29 -22.81 -11.20
N ILE A 92 -15.03 -21.71 -11.06
CA ILE A 92 -14.54 -20.46 -10.46
C ILE A 92 -15.13 -20.35 -9.06
N ARG A 93 -14.28 -20.25 -8.05
CA ARG A 93 -14.67 -20.29 -6.63
C ARG A 93 -14.18 -19.06 -5.88
N ASN A 94 -14.80 -18.76 -4.75
CA ASN A 94 -14.51 -17.62 -3.90
C ASN A 94 -14.17 -18.07 -2.47
N LEU A 95 -13.30 -17.33 -1.79
CA LEU A 95 -12.90 -17.67 -0.42
C LEU A 95 -13.97 -17.40 0.64
N SER A 96 -14.99 -16.60 0.34
CA SER A 96 -16.09 -16.35 1.30
C SER A 96 -16.93 -17.60 1.60
N ASP A 97 -17.03 -18.53 0.66
CA ASP A 97 -17.68 -19.83 0.84
C ASP A 97 -17.19 -20.80 -0.24
N THR A 98 -16.26 -21.68 0.11
CA THR A 98 -15.60 -22.60 -0.85
C THR A 98 -16.48 -23.78 -1.29
N SER A 99 -17.66 -23.95 -0.67
CA SER A 99 -18.67 -24.93 -1.08
C SER A 99 -19.51 -24.47 -2.27
N LYS A 100 -19.39 -23.18 -2.63
CA LYS A 100 -20.10 -22.55 -3.75
C LYS A 100 -19.18 -22.23 -4.92
N CYS A 101 -19.78 -22.12 -6.10
CA CYS A 101 -19.15 -21.96 -7.40
C CYS A 101 -19.91 -20.90 -8.21
N LEU A 102 -19.18 -20.19 -9.07
CA LEU A 102 -19.77 -19.31 -10.06
C LEU A 102 -20.65 -20.13 -11.00
N THR A 103 -21.91 -19.72 -11.13
CA THR A 103 -22.95 -20.49 -11.81
C THR A 103 -23.71 -19.58 -12.76
N THR A 104 -23.96 -20.05 -13.98
CA THR A 104 -24.91 -19.40 -14.89
C THR A 104 -26.32 -19.91 -14.60
N LEU A 105 -27.31 -19.02 -14.50
CA LEU A 105 -28.73 -19.35 -14.33
C LEU A 105 -29.51 -18.87 -15.55
N ASP A 106 -30.66 -19.51 -15.81
CA ASP A 106 -31.68 -19.17 -16.80
C ASP A 106 -31.15 -18.49 -18.06
N SER A 107 -30.92 -19.29 -19.10
CA SER A 107 -30.34 -18.84 -20.35
C SER A 107 -31.41 -18.55 -21.40
N THR A 108 -31.41 -17.32 -21.92
CA THR A 108 -32.00 -17.01 -23.22
C THR A 108 -30.92 -17.08 -24.31
N ASN A 109 -31.30 -16.99 -25.59
CA ASN A 109 -30.34 -16.97 -26.69
C ASN A 109 -29.41 -15.74 -26.68
N THR A 110 -29.68 -14.73 -25.84
CA THR A 110 -28.98 -13.43 -25.83
C THR A 110 -28.34 -13.08 -24.49
N GLU A 111 -28.87 -13.57 -23.37
CA GLU A 111 -28.37 -13.27 -22.03
C GLU A 111 -28.62 -14.41 -21.03
N SER A 112 -27.71 -14.60 -20.09
CA SER A 112 -27.89 -15.47 -18.92
C SER A 112 -27.43 -14.79 -17.64
N THR A 113 -28.15 -15.04 -16.55
CA THR A 113 -27.81 -14.49 -15.24
C THR A 113 -26.61 -15.25 -14.66
N VAL A 114 -25.79 -14.58 -13.86
CA VAL A 114 -24.68 -15.23 -13.14
C VAL A 114 -24.88 -15.06 -11.64
N LYS A 115 -24.71 -16.14 -10.88
CA LYS A 115 -24.83 -16.21 -9.42
C LYS A 115 -23.69 -17.01 -8.80
N TYR A 116 -23.59 -16.96 -7.48
CA TYR A 116 -22.74 -17.80 -6.67
C TYR A 116 -23.58 -18.85 -5.92
N GLY A 117 -23.55 -20.10 -6.39
CA GLY A 117 -24.43 -21.18 -5.91
C GLY A 117 -23.66 -22.43 -5.52
N VAL A 118 -24.32 -23.41 -4.92
CA VAL A 118 -23.68 -24.68 -4.48
C VAL A 118 -22.94 -25.36 -5.63
N CYS A 119 -21.69 -25.77 -5.43
CA CYS A 119 -20.91 -26.48 -6.44
C CYS A 119 -21.52 -27.85 -6.75
N ASP A 120 -21.61 -28.18 -8.03
CA ASP A 120 -21.87 -29.53 -8.54
C ASP A 120 -20.55 -30.20 -8.91
N ASP A 121 -20.28 -31.38 -8.34
CA ASP A 121 -19.04 -32.10 -8.56
C ASP A 121 -18.95 -32.75 -9.96
N ASN A 122 -20.04 -32.84 -10.72
CA ASN A 122 -20.07 -33.35 -12.11
C ASN A 122 -19.96 -32.24 -13.17
N ALA A 123 -18.93 -31.41 -13.03
CA ALA A 123 -18.81 -30.10 -13.68
C ALA A 123 -18.80 -30.09 -15.23
N ILE A 124 -18.51 -31.18 -15.93
CA ILE A 124 -18.19 -31.15 -17.38
C ILE A 124 -19.37 -30.72 -18.28
N ASN A 125 -20.63 -30.95 -17.89
CA ASN A 125 -21.81 -30.51 -18.66
C ASN A 125 -22.65 -29.44 -17.92
N SER A 126 -22.07 -28.86 -16.88
CA SER A 126 -22.80 -28.03 -15.93
C SER A 126 -22.74 -26.54 -16.30
N LYS A 127 -23.74 -25.81 -15.81
CA LYS A 127 -23.80 -24.34 -15.75
C LYS A 127 -22.63 -23.70 -14.98
N GLN A 128 -21.71 -24.49 -14.43
CA GLN A 128 -20.57 -24.08 -13.60
C GLN A 128 -19.20 -24.36 -14.24
N ALA A 129 -19.14 -24.86 -15.48
CA ALA A 129 -17.89 -25.01 -16.22
C ALA A 129 -17.48 -23.71 -16.91
N TRP A 130 -16.29 -23.21 -16.58
CA TRP A 130 -15.76 -21.95 -17.09
C TRP A 130 -14.41 -22.12 -17.80
N PHE A 131 -14.21 -21.30 -18.83
CA PHE A 131 -12.99 -21.23 -19.62
C PHE A 131 -12.41 -19.82 -19.59
N ILE A 132 -11.09 -19.73 -19.51
CA ILE A 132 -10.37 -18.46 -19.54
C ILE A 132 -9.47 -18.45 -20.76
N ASN A 133 -9.69 -17.49 -21.65
CA ASN A 133 -8.86 -17.30 -22.83
C ASN A 133 -8.02 -16.04 -22.64
N ARG A 134 -6.70 -16.12 -22.87
CA ARG A 134 -5.85 -14.93 -22.91
C ARG A 134 -5.96 -14.27 -24.28
N ASN A 135 -6.17 -12.96 -24.27
CA ASN A 135 -6.19 -12.11 -25.44
C ASN A 135 -4.78 -11.60 -25.74
N VAL A 136 -4.53 -11.18 -26.99
CA VAL A 136 -3.24 -10.65 -27.45
C VAL A 136 -2.80 -9.41 -26.66
N ASP A 137 -3.75 -8.62 -26.16
CA ASP A 137 -3.50 -7.42 -25.33
C ASP A 137 -3.23 -7.73 -23.84
N GLY A 138 -3.01 -9.00 -23.50
CA GLY A 138 -2.74 -9.47 -22.14
C GLY A 138 -3.97 -9.52 -21.21
N SER A 139 -5.15 -9.07 -21.66
CA SER A 139 -6.41 -9.29 -20.94
C SER A 139 -6.89 -10.72 -21.07
N ILE A 140 -7.89 -11.10 -20.27
CA ILE A 140 -8.54 -12.41 -20.38
C ILE A 140 -10.01 -12.24 -20.76
N SER A 141 -10.55 -13.25 -21.42
CA SER A 141 -11.98 -13.42 -21.69
C SER A 141 -12.46 -14.64 -20.89
N ILE A 142 -13.52 -14.47 -20.11
CA ILE A 142 -14.11 -15.54 -19.32
C ILE A 142 -15.38 -16.02 -20.03
N LYS A 143 -15.46 -17.32 -20.29
CA LYS A 143 -16.62 -17.96 -20.95
C LYS A 143 -17.16 -19.07 -20.06
N ASN A 144 -18.45 -19.35 -20.17
CA ASN A 144 -19.09 -20.50 -19.55
C ASN A 144 -19.42 -21.53 -20.64
N LYS A 145 -19.25 -22.82 -20.37
CA LYS A 145 -19.53 -23.90 -21.33
C LYS A 145 -20.97 -23.85 -21.84
N TYR A 146 -21.93 -23.94 -20.92
CA TYR A 146 -23.36 -23.99 -21.23
C TYR A 146 -23.82 -22.73 -21.99
N ALA A 147 -23.44 -21.54 -21.53
CA ALA A 147 -23.81 -20.30 -22.21
C ALA A 147 -23.17 -20.16 -23.61
N SER A 148 -21.95 -20.69 -23.79
CA SER A 148 -21.26 -20.65 -25.09
C SER A 148 -21.85 -21.63 -26.11
N GLU A 149 -22.41 -22.76 -25.65
CA GLU A 149 -23.12 -23.71 -26.50
C GLU A 149 -24.43 -23.13 -27.04
N LEU A 150 -25.12 -22.29 -26.25
CA LEU A 150 -26.34 -21.59 -26.67
C LEU A 150 -26.05 -20.38 -27.58
N ALA A 151 -24.98 -19.65 -27.29
CA ALA A 151 -24.55 -18.50 -28.09
C ALA A 151 -23.01 -18.39 -28.06
N PRO A 152 -22.29 -18.74 -29.15
CA PRO A 152 -20.83 -18.84 -29.17
C PRO A 152 -20.07 -17.55 -28.81
N ASN A 153 -20.74 -16.41 -29.01
CA ASN A 153 -20.20 -15.08 -28.74
C ASN A 153 -20.50 -14.57 -27.33
N ASN A 154 -21.25 -15.32 -26.51
CA ASN A 154 -21.49 -14.94 -25.13
C ASN A 154 -20.20 -15.04 -24.31
N THR A 155 -19.92 -13.98 -23.58
CA THR A 155 -18.82 -13.89 -22.63
C THR A 155 -19.36 -13.37 -21.31
N LEU A 156 -18.62 -13.61 -20.23
CA LEU A 156 -18.88 -12.89 -18.99
C LEU A 156 -18.63 -11.40 -19.27
N SER A 157 -19.65 -10.59 -19.06
CA SER A 157 -19.68 -9.18 -19.41
C SER A 157 -20.09 -8.37 -18.18
N ALA A 158 -19.41 -7.24 -17.96
CA ALA A 158 -19.76 -6.29 -16.90
C ALA A 158 -20.77 -5.25 -17.39
N ASP A 159 -21.78 -4.96 -16.58
CA ASP A 159 -22.69 -3.83 -16.78
C ASP A 159 -22.34 -2.71 -15.79
N LEU A 160 -22.02 -1.54 -16.33
CA LEU A 160 -21.62 -0.36 -15.58
C LEU A 160 -22.81 0.27 -14.84
N SER A 161 -24.00 0.22 -15.43
CA SER A 161 -25.19 0.90 -14.90
C SER A 161 -25.70 0.21 -13.62
N SER A 162 -25.73 -1.12 -13.64
CA SER A 162 -26.17 -1.94 -12.51
C SER A 162 -25.01 -2.43 -11.63
N GLN A 163 -23.75 -2.28 -12.08
CA GLN A 163 -22.55 -2.83 -11.44
C GLN A 163 -22.63 -4.36 -11.26
N THR A 164 -23.31 -5.06 -12.16
CA THR A 164 -23.49 -6.51 -12.13
C THR A 164 -22.74 -7.22 -13.25
N VAL A 165 -22.85 -8.54 -13.29
CA VAL A 165 -22.29 -9.39 -14.34
C VAL A 165 -23.37 -10.26 -14.97
N THR A 166 -23.31 -10.39 -16.29
CA THR A 166 -24.16 -11.33 -17.04
C THR A 166 -23.33 -12.07 -18.09
N MET A 167 -23.83 -13.22 -18.55
CA MET A 167 -23.33 -13.83 -19.77
C MET A 167 -24.08 -13.19 -20.93
N SER A 168 -23.41 -12.38 -21.75
CA SER A 168 -24.04 -11.66 -22.85
C SER A 168 -23.04 -11.36 -23.97
N ILE A 169 -23.56 -11.01 -25.15
CA ILE A 169 -22.75 -10.45 -26.23
C ILE A 169 -22.35 -9.03 -25.82
N PRO A 170 -21.06 -8.71 -25.69
CA PRO A 170 -20.61 -7.41 -25.21
C PRO A 170 -20.91 -6.31 -26.24
N ASN A 171 -21.58 -5.23 -25.81
CA ASN A 171 -21.82 -4.04 -26.65
C ASN A 171 -20.52 -3.27 -26.94
N THR A 172 -19.50 -3.45 -26.10
CA THR A 172 -18.19 -2.80 -26.24
C THR A 172 -17.09 -3.78 -25.87
N ALA A 173 -15.94 -3.71 -26.54
CA ALA A 173 -14.81 -4.61 -26.30
C ALA A 173 -14.26 -4.57 -24.85
N GLN A 174 -14.52 -3.51 -24.09
CA GLN A 174 -14.08 -3.40 -22.70
C GLN A 174 -14.94 -4.24 -21.74
N GLN A 175 -16.22 -4.51 -22.05
CA GLN A 175 -17.14 -5.24 -21.16
C GLN A 175 -16.73 -6.68 -20.93
N SER A 176 -16.12 -7.31 -21.93
CA SER A 176 -15.71 -8.72 -21.90
C SER A 176 -14.23 -8.92 -21.60
N LYS A 177 -13.48 -7.84 -21.33
CA LYS A 177 -12.05 -7.90 -21.05
C LYS A 177 -11.79 -7.81 -19.55
N TRP A 178 -11.14 -8.84 -19.04
CA TRP A 178 -10.85 -9.00 -17.62
C TRP A 178 -9.35 -9.01 -17.37
N SER A 179 -8.96 -8.78 -16.12
CA SER A 179 -7.59 -8.96 -15.64
C SER A 179 -7.61 -9.67 -14.29
N LEU A 180 -6.60 -10.51 -14.08
CA LEU A 180 -6.35 -11.12 -12.78
C LEU A 180 -5.27 -10.32 -12.07
N SER A 181 -5.43 -10.10 -10.76
CA SER A 181 -4.29 -9.68 -9.95
C SER A 181 -3.21 -10.75 -9.99
N LYS A 182 -1.96 -10.37 -9.71
CA LYS A 182 -0.94 -11.38 -9.36
C LYS A 182 -1.44 -12.19 -8.13
N PRO A 183 -1.02 -13.46 -7.99
CA PRO A 183 -1.47 -14.30 -6.87
C PRO A 183 -1.10 -13.71 -5.52
N LEU A 184 -2.01 -13.81 -4.55
CA LEU A 184 -1.85 -13.21 -3.21
C LEU A 184 -0.75 -13.90 -2.38
N TYR A 185 -0.65 -15.22 -2.51
CA TYR A 185 0.37 -16.05 -1.90
C TYR A 185 1.30 -16.53 -3.01
N GLN A 186 2.59 -16.34 -2.81
CA GLN A 186 3.60 -16.71 -3.78
C GLN A 186 4.86 -17.20 -3.09
N THR A 187 5.70 -17.85 -3.86
CA THR A 187 6.98 -18.37 -3.43
C THR A 187 7.93 -17.27 -3.00
N LEU A 188 8.66 -17.52 -1.91
CA LEU A 188 9.75 -16.68 -1.43
C LEU A 188 11.06 -17.50 -1.48
N THR A 189 12.05 -17.02 -2.22
CA THR A 189 13.37 -17.66 -2.37
C THR A 189 14.49 -16.72 -1.91
N ASN A 190 15.71 -17.24 -1.78
CA ASN A 190 16.88 -16.46 -1.35
C ASN A 190 18.04 -16.64 -2.35
N SER A 191 18.85 -15.61 -2.53
CA SER A 191 19.96 -15.64 -3.50
C SER A 191 21.14 -16.51 -3.06
N ALA A 192 21.27 -16.83 -1.77
CA ALA A 192 22.33 -17.69 -1.24
C ALA A 192 21.89 -19.16 -1.04
N SER A 193 20.60 -19.47 -1.16
CA SER A 193 20.12 -20.85 -1.08
C SER A 193 20.41 -21.60 -2.37
N GLU A 194 20.41 -22.94 -2.31
CA GLU A 194 20.57 -23.78 -3.49
C GLU A 194 19.53 -23.45 -4.57
N GLN A 195 19.89 -23.63 -5.84
CA GLN A 195 18.97 -23.40 -6.96
C GLN A 195 17.71 -24.27 -6.77
N ASN A 196 16.55 -23.68 -7.03
CA ASN A 196 15.24 -24.33 -6.89
C ASN A 196 14.86 -24.74 -5.45
N THR A 197 15.32 -23.99 -4.45
CA THR A 197 14.82 -24.11 -3.07
C THR A 197 13.96 -22.91 -2.66
N CYS A 198 12.96 -23.20 -1.83
CA CYS A 198 11.89 -22.30 -1.45
C CYS A 198 11.77 -22.24 0.07
N LEU A 199 11.51 -21.05 0.61
CA LEU A 199 11.18 -20.91 2.03
C LEU A 199 9.89 -21.67 2.31
N SER A 200 9.89 -22.54 3.31
CA SER A 200 8.80 -23.44 3.63
C SER A 200 8.51 -23.47 5.12
N LEU A 201 7.23 -23.55 5.47
CA LEU A 201 6.81 -23.88 6.83
C LEU A 201 7.04 -25.37 7.09
N SER A 202 7.83 -25.68 8.10
CA SER A 202 8.13 -27.07 8.48
C SER A 202 6.88 -27.81 8.98
N THR A 203 6.99 -29.14 9.06
CA THR A 203 5.88 -30.02 9.48
C THR A 203 5.39 -29.77 10.90
N ASN A 204 6.22 -29.21 11.78
CA ASN A 204 5.80 -28.84 13.13
C ASN A 204 4.94 -27.55 13.18
N GLY A 205 4.79 -26.85 12.05
CA GLY A 205 3.97 -25.64 11.94
C GLY A 205 4.51 -24.43 12.70
N ILE A 206 5.79 -24.45 13.09
CA ILE A 206 6.47 -23.43 13.89
C ILE A 206 7.78 -23.01 13.22
N ASP A 207 8.66 -23.94 12.87
CA ASP A 207 9.97 -23.60 12.29
C ASP A 207 9.86 -23.34 10.79
N VAL A 208 10.74 -22.48 10.28
CA VAL A 208 10.79 -22.08 8.87
C VAL A 208 12.13 -22.51 8.30
N THR A 209 12.07 -23.30 7.24
CA THR A 209 13.24 -23.96 6.61
C THR A 209 13.20 -23.78 5.11
N PHE A 210 14.25 -24.19 4.41
CA PHE A 210 14.23 -24.30 2.95
C PHE A 210 14.00 -25.73 2.51
N LEU A 211 13.17 -25.92 1.49
CA LEU A 211 12.89 -27.20 0.85
C LEU A 211 12.89 -27.03 -0.67
N PRO A 212 13.09 -28.11 -1.46
CA PRO A 212 12.93 -28.06 -2.90
C PRO A 212 11.56 -27.48 -3.29
N CYS A 213 11.56 -26.54 -4.22
CA CYS A 213 10.34 -25.88 -4.68
C CYS A 213 9.40 -26.89 -5.36
N ASN A 214 8.19 -27.03 -4.83
CA ASN A 214 7.16 -27.93 -5.35
C ASN A 214 5.76 -27.30 -5.43
N GLY A 215 5.61 -26.02 -5.04
CA GLY A 215 4.34 -25.30 -5.09
C GLY A 215 3.39 -25.58 -3.93
N ASP A 216 3.80 -26.35 -2.91
CA ASP A 216 3.00 -26.64 -1.72
C ASP A 216 2.56 -25.34 -1.02
N SER A 217 1.34 -25.32 -0.47
CA SER A 217 0.81 -24.22 0.35
C SER A 217 1.76 -23.79 1.49
N LYS A 218 2.62 -24.67 2.00
CA LYS A 218 3.66 -24.38 2.99
C LYS A 218 4.81 -23.54 2.44
N GLN A 219 4.98 -23.47 1.12
CA GLN A 219 6.00 -22.67 0.43
C GLN A 219 5.49 -21.30 -0.03
N ASN A 220 4.19 -21.05 0.13
CA ASN A 220 3.54 -19.86 -0.40
C ASN A 220 3.28 -18.83 0.71
N TRP A 221 3.86 -17.64 0.53
CA TRP A 221 3.88 -16.56 1.51
C TRP A 221 3.17 -15.32 0.98
N HIS A 222 2.57 -14.57 1.89
CA HIS A 222 1.86 -13.34 1.63
C HIS A 222 2.37 -12.24 2.57
N PHE A 223 2.70 -11.09 1.99
CA PHE A 223 3.08 -9.88 2.71
C PHE A 223 1.87 -8.94 2.80
N SER A 224 1.46 -8.61 4.02
CA SER A 224 0.30 -7.75 4.28
C SER A 224 0.72 -6.30 4.53
N ASN A 225 -0.17 -5.33 4.24
CA ASN A 225 0.08 -3.89 4.45
C ASN A 225 0.40 -3.52 5.91
N ASN A 226 -0.02 -4.34 6.88
CA ASN A 226 0.30 -4.14 8.29
C ASN A 226 1.66 -4.76 8.73
N GLY A 227 2.50 -5.13 7.76
CA GLY A 227 3.84 -5.68 7.99
C GLY A 227 3.85 -7.16 8.39
N TYR A 228 2.71 -7.85 8.33
CA TYR A 228 2.66 -9.29 8.60
C TYR A 228 3.09 -10.11 7.38
N ILE A 229 3.84 -11.17 7.63
CA ILE A 229 4.17 -12.20 6.63
C ILE A 229 3.45 -13.48 7.03
N ARG A 230 2.57 -13.99 6.16
CA ARG A 230 1.69 -15.14 6.40
C ARG A 230 1.93 -16.24 5.38
N ASN A 231 1.73 -17.47 5.80
CA ASN A 231 1.85 -18.68 5.01
C ASN A 231 0.45 -19.19 4.60
N GLN A 232 0.30 -19.70 3.38
CA GLN A 232 -0.99 -20.16 2.85
C GLN A 232 -1.56 -21.34 3.64
N SER A 233 -0.71 -22.25 4.14
CA SER A 233 -1.14 -23.41 4.92
C SER A 233 -1.69 -23.05 6.32
N GLN A 234 -1.32 -21.89 6.87
CA GLN A 234 -1.66 -21.46 8.24
C GLN A 234 -1.88 -19.94 8.31
N LYS A 235 -3.01 -19.49 7.76
CA LYS A 235 -3.32 -18.06 7.50
C LYS A 235 -3.54 -17.21 8.77
N THR A 236 -3.86 -17.81 9.91
CA THR A 236 -4.10 -17.11 11.20
C THR A 236 -2.82 -16.83 12.00
N LYS A 237 -1.70 -17.34 11.52
CA LYS A 237 -0.37 -17.16 12.11
C LYS A 237 0.49 -16.24 11.24
N CYS A 238 1.59 -15.77 11.80
CA CYS A 238 2.48 -14.80 11.21
C CYS A 238 3.94 -15.16 11.53
N LEU A 239 4.84 -14.84 10.61
CA LEU A 239 6.28 -14.90 10.84
C LEU A 239 6.65 -13.90 11.94
N LYS A 240 7.50 -14.31 12.88
CA LYS A 240 7.94 -13.44 13.97
C LYS A 240 9.41 -13.66 14.30
N SER A 241 10.02 -12.64 14.92
CA SER A 241 11.34 -12.73 15.53
C SER A 241 11.25 -12.46 17.03
N ASP A 242 12.03 -13.19 17.83
CA ASP A 242 12.11 -13.01 19.28
C ASP A 242 13.44 -12.38 19.74
N ASN A 243 13.57 -12.19 21.05
CA ASN A 243 14.76 -11.59 21.66
C ASN A 243 16.04 -12.44 21.50
N GLY A 244 15.89 -13.73 21.18
CA GLY A 244 16.99 -14.63 20.86
C GLY A 244 17.43 -14.58 19.40
N ARG A 245 16.91 -13.63 18.60
CA ARG A 245 17.11 -13.53 17.14
C ARG A 245 16.59 -14.75 16.37
N LYS A 246 15.82 -15.63 17.02
CA LYS A 246 15.20 -16.77 16.36
C LYS A 246 14.01 -16.27 15.55
N VAL A 247 13.83 -16.86 14.37
CA VAL A 247 12.69 -16.60 13.50
C VAL A 247 11.82 -17.86 13.46
N ASN A 248 10.53 -17.70 13.72
CA ASN A 248 9.55 -18.78 13.75
C ASN A 248 8.16 -18.27 13.37
N TYR A 249 7.18 -19.18 13.36
CA TYR A 249 5.82 -18.93 12.91
C TYR A 249 4.82 -19.17 14.06
N GLY A 250 3.95 -18.20 14.33
CA GLY A 250 3.04 -18.26 15.48
C GLY A 250 1.83 -17.31 15.36
N ALA A 251 0.87 -17.39 16.28
CA ALA A 251 -0.40 -16.63 16.23
C ALA A 251 -0.17 -15.13 15.98
N CYS A 252 -0.84 -14.48 15.03
CA CYS A 252 -0.56 -13.06 14.70
C CYS A 252 -0.82 -12.05 15.84
N SER A 253 -1.56 -12.44 16.87
CA SER A 253 -1.90 -11.67 18.06
C SER A 253 -1.67 -12.50 19.33
N GLY A 254 -1.64 -11.84 20.49
CA GLY A 254 -1.48 -12.49 21.79
C GLY A 254 -0.14 -12.15 22.45
N SER A 255 0.44 -13.11 23.18
CA SER A 255 1.63 -12.89 24.00
C SER A 255 2.86 -12.39 23.22
N GLY A 256 3.67 -11.58 23.89
CA GLY A 256 4.84 -10.88 23.34
C GLY A 256 4.52 -9.47 22.84
N PHE A 257 5.52 -8.79 22.29
CA PHE A 257 5.33 -7.47 21.69
C PHE A 257 4.79 -7.61 20.27
N THR A 258 3.80 -6.80 19.89
CA THR A 258 3.28 -6.77 18.52
C THR A 258 4.37 -6.51 17.49
N SER A 259 5.40 -5.73 17.84
CA SER A 259 6.57 -5.45 16.98
C SER A 259 7.36 -6.70 16.60
N GLN A 260 7.29 -7.80 17.36
CA GLN A 260 7.95 -9.07 17.01
C GLN A 260 7.45 -9.65 15.70
N ARG A 261 6.24 -9.27 15.28
CA ARG A 261 5.51 -9.84 14.14
C ARG A 261 5.49 -8.92 12.94
N ILE A 262 5.99 -7.70 13.09
CA ILE A 262 5.98 -6.67 12.06
C ILE A 262 7.32 -6.71 11.32
N TRP A 263 7.24 -6.84 10.01
CA TRP A 263 8.36 -6.88 9.09
C TRP A 263 8.30 -5.70 8.13
N PHE A 264 9.48 -5.19 7.81
CA PHE A 264 9.69 -4.17 6.79
C PHE A 264 10.38 -4.81 5.61
N VAL A 265 9.89 -4.48 4.42
CA VAL A 265 10.43 -4.95 3.16
C VAL A 265 11.07 -3.77 2.44
N ALA A 266 12.35 -3.88 2.13
CA ALA A 266 13.06 -2.92 1.31
C ALA A 266 13.41 -3.57 -0.04
N THR A 267 12.95 -2.99 -1.15
CA THR A 267 13.37 -3.41 -2.48
C THR A 267 14.71 -2.76 -2.82
N LYS A 268 15.72 -3.57 -3.15
CA LYS A 268 17.05 -3.12 -3.57
C LYS A 268 17.09 -2.91 -5.09
N ALA A 269 18.13 -2.23 -5.56
CA ALA A 269 18.43 -2.15 -6.99
C ALA A 269 18.54 -3.56 -7.58
N GLY A 270 17.81 -3.84 -8.67
CA GLY A 270 17.72 -5.19 -9.25
C GLY A 270 16.52 -6.03 -8.77
N GLY A 271 15.68 -5.51 -7.87
CA GLY A 271 14.41 -6.13 -7.50
C GLY A 271 14.47 -7.20 -6.40
N SER A 272 15.65 -7.47 -5.83
CA SER A 272 15.76 -8.28 -4.62
C SER A 272 15.22 -7.52 -3.40
N LEU A 273 14.84 -8.27 -2.37
CA LEU A 273 14.23 -7.75 -1.16
C LEU A 273 15.15 -7.97 0.03
N GLU A 274 15.17 -7.01 0.93
CA GLU A 274 15.77 -7.12 2.25
C GLU A 274 14.65 -7.02 3.28
N LEU A 275 14.65 -7.94 4.25
CA LEU A 275 13.59 -8.07 5.26
C LEU A 275 14.15 -7.70 6.63
N GLN A 276 13.55 -6.71 7.28
CA GLN A 276 13.90 -6.29 8.64
C GLN A 276 12.72 -6.51 9.57
N ASN A 277 12.99 -6.75 10.85
CA ASN A 277 11.94 -6.93 11.85
C ASN A 277 11.86 -5.71 12.78
N LYS A 278 10.64 -5.23 13.05
CA LYS A 278 10.43 -4.03 13.86
C LYS A 278 11.00 -4.18 15.28
N PHE A 279 10.77 -5.32 15.94
CA PHE A 279 11.27 -5.52 17.29
C PHE A 279 12.80 -5.44 17.37
N ASN A 280 13.51 -6.05 16.43
CA ASN A 280 14.98 -5.94 16.37
C ASN A 280 15.45 -4.52 16.06
N ASN A 281 14.72 -3.77 15.23
CA ASN A 281 15.01 -2.37 14.96
C ASN A 281 14.76 -1.49 16.19
N ASP A 282 13.70 -1.74 16.96
CA ASP A 282 13.41 -1.04 18.22
C ASP A 282 14.54 -1.26 19.24
N LEU A 283 15.14 -2.46 19.24
CA LEU A 283 16.34 -2.80 20.03
C LEU A 283 17.66 -2.31 19.43
N LYS A 284 17.63 -1.67 18.25
CA LYS A 284 18.79 -1.12 17.52
C LYS A 284 19.85 -2.17 17.15
N HIS A 285 19.41 -3.39 16.87
CA HIS A 285 20.33 -4.45 16.45
C HIS A 285 20.87 -4.23 15.02
N ASN A 286 20.12 -3.53 14.15
CA ASN A 286 20.44 -3.30 12.74
C ASN A 286 20.70 -4.63 11.97
N GLU A 287 19.75 -5.55 12.08
CA GLU A 287 19.83 -6.91 11.53
C GLU A 287 18.72 -7.15 10.49
N THR A 288 18.98 -8.07 9.57
CA THR A 288 18.08 -8.49 8.49
C THR A 288 17.82 -9.99 8.57
N LEU A 289 16.73 -10.43 7.95
CA LEU A 289 16.43 -11.86 7.82
C LEU A 289 17.42 -12.48 6.83
N ASN A 290 18.21 -13.43 7.31
CA ASN A 290 19.24 -14.08 6.52
C ASN A 290 19.00 -15.58 6.43
N PHE A 291 19.31 -16.13 5.25
CA PHE A 291 19.45 -17.57 5.07
C PHE A 291 20.61 -18.11 5.91
N ASN A 292 20.40 -19.26 6.55
CA ASN A 292 21.43 -20.00 7.27
C ASN A 292 21.74 -21.31 6.55
N ALA A 293 22.88 -21.35 5.86
CA ALA A 293 23.34 -22.54 5.14
C ALA A 293 23.64 -23.73 6.07
N GLY A 294 24.05 -23.49 7.32
CA GLY A 294 24.46 -24.56 8.24
C GLY A 294 23.33 -25.50 8.67
N ASN A 295 22.08 -25.03 8.61
CA ASN A 295 20.91 -25.82 9.00
C ASN A 295 19.68 -25.58 8.10
N ASN A 296 19.89 -24.98 6.93
CA ASN A 296 18.87 -24.68 5.93
C ASN A 296 17.65 -23.91 6.51
N SER A 297 17.90 -22.97 7.41
CA SER A 297 16.87 -22.20 8.12
C SER A 297 17.04 -20.70 7.94
N VAL A 298 16.30 -19.91 8.71
CA VAL A 298 16.36 -18.45 8.72
C VAL A 298 16.70 -17.92 10.11
N HIS A 299 17.41 -16.79 10.16
CA HIS A 299 17.77 -16.13 11.41
C HIS A 299 17.93 -14.63 11.19
N MET A 300 17.87 -13.85 12.27
CA MET A 300 18.23 -12.43 12.22
C MET A 300 19.74 -12.29 12.44
N SER A 301 20.43 -11.61 11.53
CA SER A 301 21.85 -11.25 11.69
C SER A 301 22.19 -10.01 10.87
N LYS A 302 23.39 -9.44 11.06
CA LYS A 302 23.81 -8.25 10.31
C LYS A 302 23.88 -8.58 8.82
N SER A 303 23.43 -7.65 7.98
CA SER A 303 23.30 -7.84 6.52
C SER A 303 24.54 -8.48 5.91
N ALA A 304 24.37 -9.69 5.39
CA ALA A 304 25.38 -10.42 4.65
C ALA A 304 24.91 -10.58 3.18
N ASN A 305 25.77 -10.13 2.27
CA ASN A 305 25.76 -10.33 0.81
C ASN A 305 24.49 -10.95 0.20
N ASN A 306 24.54 -12.22 -0.19
CA ASN A 306 23.45 -12.90 -0.88
C ASN A 306 22.45 -13.50 0.11
N GLU A 307 22.88 -13.77 1.34
CA GLU A 307 22.06 -14.36 2.40
C GLU A 307 20.90 -13.45 2.82
N ALA A 308 21.06 -12.14 2.69
CA ALA A 308 20.04 -11.13 2.95
C ALA A 308 19.16 -10.81 1.73
N GLN A 309 19.43 -11.39 0.56
CA GLN A 309 18.72 -11.07 -0.69
C GLN A 309 17.62 -12.08 -0.95
N TRP A 310 16.39 -11.59 -0.91
CA TRP A 310 15.18 -12.39 -1.11
C TRP A 310 14.52 -12.08 -2.45
N HIS A 311 13.89 -13.07 -3.06
CA HIS A 311 13.11 -12.90 -4.28
C HIS A 311 11.68 -13.37 -4.04
N TYR A 312 10.72 -12.49 -4.38
CA TYR A 312 9.29 -12.75 -4.21
C TYR A 312 8.58 -12.46 -5.51
N THR A 313 7.76 -13.41 -5.98
CA THR A 313 7.04 -13.29 -7.26
C THR A 313 5.61 -12.75 -7.10
N GLY A 314 5.17 -12.50 -5.86
CA GLY A 314 3.85 -11.94 -5.54
C GLY A 314 3.80 -10.42 -5.49
N ILE A 315 2.70 -9.91 -4.93
CA ILE A 315 2.50 -8.48 -4.72
C ILE A 315 3.07 -8.12 -3.36
N LEU A 316 4.08 -7.25 -3.34
CA LEU A 316 4.51 -6.66 -2.08
C LEU A 316 3.53 -5.57 -1.66
N PRO A 317 3.19 -5.52 -0.37
CA PRO A 317 2.48 -4.39 0.18
C PRO A 317 3.35 -3.17 -0.01
N GLU A 318 2.71 -2.06 -0.34
CA GLU A 318 3.43 -0.81 -0.38
C GLU A 318 3.81 -0.40 1.04
N THR A 319 4.95 0.26 1.18
CA THR A 319 5.54 0.56 2.48
C THR A 319 4.64 1.50 3.28
N SER A 320 3.87 0.93 4.20
CA SER A 320 3.06 1.62 5.19
C SER A 320 3.39 1.09 6.59
N ILE A 321 3.21 1.94 7.59
CA ILE A 321 3.21 1.60 9.00
C ILE A 321 1.82 1.94 9.54
N PRO A 322 0.85 1.02 9.40
CA PRO A 322 -0.51 1.31 9.84
C PRO A 322 -0.58 1.59 11.33
N VAL A 323 -1.09 2.76 11.70
CA VAL A 323 -1.42 3.12 13.09
C VAL A 323 -2.92 3.35 13.16
N LEU A 324 -3.63 2.30 13.59
CA LEU A 324 -5.08 2.19 13.50
C LEU A 324 -5.69 1.86 14.86
N GLY A 325 -7.01 2.03 14.95
CA GLY A 325 -7.84 1.67 16.09
C GLY A 325 -7.80 2.70 17.21
N ASN A 326 -8.20 2.26 18.40
CA ASN A 326 -8.17 3.09 19.60
C ASN A 326 -6.80 2.97 20.27
N LYS A 327 -6.18 4.12 20.56
CA LYS A 327 -4.92 4.22 21.29
C LYS A 327 -5.10 4.91 22.62
N THR A 328 -4.33 4.49 23.61
CA THR A 328 -4.36 5.06 24.96
C THR A 328 -3.17 5.99 25.21
N VAL A 329 -3.42 7.12 25.86
CA VAL A 329 -2.43 8.17 26.12
C VAL A 329 -2.38 8.45 27.62
N LEU A 330 -1.19 8.40 28.22
CA LEU A 330 -0.95 9.04 29.50
C LEU A 330 -0.45 10.47 29.24
N LEU A 331 -1.31 11.45 29.51
CA LEU A 331 -0.97 12.87 29.43
C LEU A 331 -0.60 13.39 30.81
N MET A 332 0.53 14.09 30.91
CA MET A 332 1.01 14.67 32.16
C MET A 332 1.28 16.16 31.99
N ALA A 333 0.58 17.00 32.76
CA ALA A 333 0.95 18.40 32.97
C ALA A 333 1.86 18.48 34.19
N THR A 334 3.14 18.79 33.95
CA THR A 334 4.21 18.68 34.95
C THR A 334 4.91 20.02 35.19
N HIS A 335 5.73 20.06 36.23
CA HIS A 335 6.61 21.20 36.50
C HIS A 335 7.91 20.78 37.19
N PHE A 336 8.86 21.69 37.25
CA PHE A 336 10.08 21.54 38.05
C PHE A 336 10.00 22.29 39.39
N ASN A 337 10.93 22.00 40.29
CA ASN A 337 11.07 22.70 41.57
C ASN A 337 11.19 24.21 41.36
N GLY A 338 10.40 24.99 42.11
CA GLY A 338 10.39 26.45 42.02
C GLY A 338 9.63 27.02 40.83
N PHE A 339 9.07 26.19 39.95
CA PHE A 339 8.21 26.62 38.85
C PHE A 339 6.73 26.44 39.19
N THR A 340 5.92 27.40 38.78
CA THR A 340 4.46 27.28 38.85
C THR A 340 3.99 26.20 37.88
N PRO A 341 3.11 25.27 38.32
CA PRO A 341 2.48 24.32 37.42
C PRO A 341 1.72 25.00 36.29
N ALA A 342 1.81 24.46 35.07
CA ALA A 342 1.02 24.93 33.95
C ALA A 342 -0.48 24.69 34.21
N SER A 343 -1.34 25.56 33.66
CA SER A 343 -2.79 25.42 33.81
C SER A 343 -3.26 24.10 33.19
N PRO A 344 -3.86 23.17 33.97
CA PRO A 344 -4.13 21.82 33.49
C PRO A 344 -5.22 21.76 32.40
N ALA A 345 -6.26 22.59 32.50
CA ALA A 345 -7.42 22.51 31.62
C ALA A 345 -7.09 22.78 30.13
N PRO A 346 -6.34 23.84 29.77
CA PRO A 346 -5.91 24.05 28.38
C PRO A 346 -5.08 22.89 27.81
N ILE A 347 -4.21 22.28 28.62
CA ILE A 347 -3.37 21.15 28.18
C ILE A 347 -4.23 19.92 27.90
N LYS A 348 -5.12 19.58 28.83
CA LYS A 348 -6.06 18.47 28.66
C LYS A 348 -6.93 18.66 27.42
N LYS A 349 -7.44 19.88 27.22
CA LYS A 349 -8.27 20.23 26.07
C LYS A 349 -7.51 20.11 24.74
N ALA A 350 -6.26 20.57 24.68
CA ALA A 350 -5.45 20.50 23.47
C ALA A 350 -5.17 19.06 22.99
N VAL A 351 -5.23 18.06 23.88
CA VAL A 351 -5.04 16.65 23.51
C VAL A 351 -6.38 15.94 23.32
N PHE A 352 -7.27 16.00 24.31
CA PHE A 352 -8.49 15.17 24.33
C PHE A 352 -9.74 15.86 23.80
N GLY A 353 -9.77 17.20 23.83
CA GLY A 353 -10.91 18.01 23.39
C GLY A 353 -12.21 17.79 24.17
N ASP A 354 -13.24 18.54 23.77
CA ASP A 354 -14.63 18.36 24.21
C ASP A 354 -15.47 17.98 22.98
N GLY A 355 -15.57 16.67 22.68
CA GLY A 355 -16.26 16.20 21.47
C GLY A 355 -15.48 16.46 20.18
N ASP A 356 -16.12 17.06 19.19
CA ASP A 356 -15.53 17.41 17.88
C ASP A 356 -14.86 18.80 17.91
N ASP A 357 -13.87 18.96 18.80
CA ASP A 357 -13.14 20.21 19.02
C ASP A 357 -11.91 20.32 18.09
N TYR A 358 -11.96 21.24 17.13
CA TYR A 358 -10.86 21.59 16.21
C TYR A 358 -9.60 22.13 16.91
N ALA A 359 -9.66 22.41 18.21
CA ALA A 359 -8.50 22.74 19.03
C ALA A 359 -7.92 21.52 19.77
N SER A 360 -8.26 20.29 19.38
CA SER A 360 -7.77 19.05 20.03
C SER A 360 -7.07 18.09 19.08
N LEU A 361 -6.01 17.42 19.57
CA LEU A 361 -5.31 16.37 18.84
C LEU A 361 -6.26 15.21 18.51
N LYS A 362 -7.14 14.83 19.44
CA LYS A 362 -8.10 13.75 19.22
C LYS A 362 -8.97 13.99 17.99
N HIS A 363 -9.57 15.17 17.86
CA HIS A 363 -10.41 15.48 16.71
C HIS A 363 -9.58 15.65 15.43
N TYR A 364 -8.38 16.25 15.53
CA TYR A 364 -7.42 16.32 14.44
C TYR A 364 -7.11 14.93 13.85
N LEU A 365 -6.79 13.94 14.71
CA LEU A 365 -6.50 12.56 14.27
C LEU A 365 -7.74 11.86 13.70
N LYS A 366 -8.93 12.11 14.27
CA LYS A 366 -10.19 11.59 13.72
C LYS A 366 -10.39 12.06 12.26
N ILE A 367 -10.15 13.33 11.97
CA ILE A 367 -10.26 13.87 10.61
C ILE A 367 -9.15 13.32 9.71
N ALA A 368 -7.88 13.48 10.12
CA ALA A 368 -6.74 13.09 9.31
C ALA A 368 -6.76 11.60 8.95
N SER A 369 -7.26 10.75 9.86
CA SER A 369 -7.34 9.30 9.66
C SER A 369 -8.65 8.80 9.06
N LYS A 370 -9.61 9.69 8.73
CA LYS A 370 -10.98 9.33 8.32
C LYS A 370 -11.65 8.38 9.32
N GLY A 371 -11.43 8.62 10.62
CA GLY A 371 -11.97 7.82 11.72
C GLY A 371 -11.25 6.51 11.99
N LYS A 372 -10.18 6.17 11.25
CA LYS A 372 -9.43 4.91 11.44
C LYS A 372 -8.52 4.91 12.67
N LEU A 373 -8.22 6.08 13.24
CA LEU A 373 -7.45 6.25 14.46
C LEU A 373 -8.21 7.15 15.43
N SER A 374 -8.23 6.76 16.70
CA SER A 374 -8.74 7.55 17.81
C SER A 374 -7.82 7.43 19.02
N ILE A 375 -7.76 8.49 19.82
CA ILE A 375 -7.02 8.50 21.09
C ILE A 375 -7.96 8.75 22.27
N THR A 376 -7.67 8.07 23.37
CA THR A 376 -8.29 8.26 24.70
C THR A 376 -7.21 8.16 25.75
N GLY A 377 -7.48 8.47 27.02
CA GLY A 377 -6.41 8.43 27.99
C GLY A 377 -6.70 8.96 29.38
N THR A 378 -5.65 8.93 30.19
CA THR A 378 -5.62 9.44 31.56
C THR A 378 -4.81 10.73 31.60
N PHE A 379 -5.25 11.68 32.41
CA PHE A 379 -4.56 12.96 32.60
C PHE A 379 -4.10 13.12 34.05
N LEU A 380 -2.80 13.35 34.24
CA LEU A 380 -2.20 13.72 35.51
C LEU A 380 -1.77 15.18 35.46
N SER A 381 -2.07 15.94 36.51
CA SER A 381 -1.77 17.38 36.58
C SER A 381 -1.08 17.75 37.88
N GLY A 382 -0.29 18.82 37.85
CA GLY A 382 0.42 19.31 39.05
C GLY A 382 1.54 18.38 39.49
N ILE A 383 2.09 17.58 38.57
CA ILE A 383 3.13 16.61 38.89
C ILE A 383 4.50 17.32 38.90
N ASN A 384 5.19 17.29 40.04
CA ASN A 384 6.54 17.81 40.15
C ASN A 384 7.59 16.76 39.73
N LEU A 385 8.41 17.08 38.73
CA LEU A 385 9.51 16.22 38.24
C LEU A 385 10.83 16.41 39.03
N GLY A 386 10.84 17.33 39.99
CA GLY A 386 12.01 17.66 40.81
C GLY A 386 12.88 18.73 40.17
N VAL A 387 14.20 18.60 40.29
CA VAL A 387 15.16 19.58 39.76
C VAL A 387 15.10 19.61 38.23
N GLN A 388 15.03 20.81 37.67
CA GLN A 388 15.08 21.08 36.24
C GLN A 388 16.44 20.64 35.66
N PRO A 389 16.47 20.00 34.48
CA PRO A 389 17.73 19.66 33.82
C PRO A 389 18.46 20.92 33.34
N THR A 390 19.80 20.87 33.35
CA THR A 390 20.66 21.98 32.92
C THR A 390 20.71 22.17 31.41
N SER A 391 20.35 21.13 30.64
CA SER A 391 20.30 21.13 29.17
C SER A 391 19.14 20.25 28.68
N CYS A 392 18.88 20.26 27.37
CA CYS A 392 17.79 19.49 26.76
C CYS A 392 18.28 18.57 25.64
N GLY A 393 19.50 18.05 25.81
CA GLY A 393 20.05 17.04 24.94
C GLY A 393 19.34 15.69 25.13
N LYS A 394 19.71 14.72 24.29
CA LYS A 394 19.11 13.39 24.28
C LYS A 394 19.09 12.71 25.65
N ALA A 395 20.16 12.83 26.43
CA ALA A 395 20.26 12.23 27.76
C ALA A 395 19.27 12.88 28.75
N GLN A 396 19.16 14.21 28.73
CA GLN A 396 18.24 14.95 29.59
C GLN A 396 16.78 14.72 29.20
N SER A 397 16.49 14.55 27.90
CA SER A 397 15.15 14.15 27.44
C SER A 397 14.77 12.73 27.86
N GLU A 398 15.73 11.81 28.00
CA GLU A 398 15.50 10.50 28.63
C GLU A 398 15.29 10.62 30.13
N GLU A 399 16.09 11.44 30.82
CA GLU A 399 15.95 11.70 32.25
C GLU A 399 14.57 12.28 32.59
N MET A 400 14.10 13.28 31.83
CA MET A 400 12.78 13.88 32.00
C MET A 400 11.65 12.84 31.85
N ARG A 401 11.74 11.95 30.85
CA ARG A 401 10.78 10.86 30.68
C ARG A 401 10.83 9.85 31.82
N THR A 402 12.02 9.52 32.30
CA THR A 402 12.19 8.61 33.46
C THR A 402 11.58 9.23 34.72
N LYS A 403 11.84 10.52 34.97
CA LYS A 403 11.22 11.28 36.07
C LYS A 403 9.69 11.28 35.96
N ALA A 404 9.15 11.55 34.77
CA ALA A 404 7.71 11.53 34.52
C ALA A 404 7.10 10.15 34.79
N ARG A 405 7.72 9.07 34.28
CA ARG A 405 7.25 7.69 34.52
C ARG A 405 7.25 7.34 36.01
N ASN A 406 8.32 7.69 36.73
CA ASN A 406 8.41 7.44 38.17
C ASN A 406 7.38 8.27 38.95
N ALA A 407 7.11 9.50 38.54
CA ALA A 407 6.11 10.35 39.16
C ALA A 407 4.68 9.85 38.91
N ALA A 408 4.38 9.33 37.72
CA ALA A 408 3.11 8.68 37.41
C ALA A 408 2.88 7.44 38.30
N ARG A 409 3.91 6.58 38.47
CA ARG A 409 3.82 5.42 39.38
C ARG A 409 3.56 5.82 40.83
N LYS A 410 4.21 6.90 41.29
CA LYS A 410 3.94 7.48 42.62
C LYS A 410 2.50 7.99 42.75
N ALA A 411 1.90 8.44 41.65
CA ALA A 411 0.50 8.82 41.57
C ALA A 411 -0.45 7.63 41.34
N GLY A 412 0.05 6.39 41.41
CA GLY A 412 -0.76 5.17 41.27
C GLY A 412 -1.11 4.78 39.83
N VAL A 413 -0.45 5.38 38.82
CA VAL A 413 -0.69 5.08 37.40
C VAL A 413 0.56 4.44 36.79
N GLU A 414 0.43 3.24 36.24
CA GLU A 414 1.53 2.58 35.51
C GLU A 414 1.61 3.11 34.07
N PRO A 415 2.69 3.81 33.67
CA PRO A 415 2.78 4.40 32.34
C PRO A 415 2.84 3.40 31.19
N ASN A 416 3.26 2.16 31.47
CA ASN A 416 3.40 1.12 30.47
C ASN A 416 2.07 0.49 30.05
N ASP A 417 0.96 0.81 30.75
CA ASP A 417 -0.39 0.39 30.37
C ASP A 417 -0.97 1.26 29.23
N PHE A 418 -0.27 2.32 28.85
CA PHE A 418 -0.68 3.24 27.80
C PHE A 418 0.17 3.07 26.54
N ASP A 419 -0.45 3.20 25.36
CA ASP A 419 0.29 3.19 24.09
C ASP A 419 1.29 4.35 24.03
N TYR A 420 0.91 5.54 24.52
CA TYR A 420 1.68 6.79 24.43
C TYR A 420 1.90 7.49 25.78
N LEU A 421 3.06 8.13 25.93
CA LEU A 421 3.40 9.02 27.05
C LEU A 421 3.60 10.46 26.56
N PHE A 422 2.69 11.36 26.93
CA PHE A 422 2.77 12.79 26.60
C PHE A 422 3.04 13.59 27.88
N VAL A 423 4.07 14.43 27.85
CA VAL A 423 4.49 15.20 29.03
C VAL A 423 4.68 16.65 28.64
N ASP A 424 3.90 17.55 29.23
CA ASP A 424 4.17 18.99 29.18
C ASP A 424 5.02 19.38 30.40
N ILE A 425 6.18 20.00 30.16
CA ILE A 425 7.11 20.48 31.17
C ILE A 425 7.05 22.01 31.28
N SER A 426 7.52 22.55 32.41
CA SER A 426 7.71 24.00 32.56
C SER A 426 8.69 24.56 31.54
N ASN A 427 8.49 25.84 31.18
CA ASN A 427 9.32 26.54 30.22
C ASN A 427 10.79 26.49 30.63
N THR A 428 11.57 25.73 29.85
CA THR A 428 12.98 25.50 30.07
C THR A 428 13.76 26.21 28.97
N LYS A 429 14.34 27.37 29.30
CA LYS A 429 15.02 28.25 28.32
C LYS A 429 16.20 27.57 27.59
N SER A 430 16.81 26.55 28.19
CA SER A 430 17.89 25.77 27.57
C SER A 430 17.38 24.77 26.51
N CYS A 431 16.06 24.55 26.43
CA CYS A 431 15.43 23.79 25.37
C CYS A 431 15.08 24.74 24.21
N THR A 432 15.68 24.54 23.03
CA THR A 432 15.40 25.33 21.83
C THR A 432 14.14 24.87 21.07
N TRP A 433 13.51 23.80 21.53
CA TRP A 433 12.34 23.19 20.92
C TRP A 433 11.07 23.51 21.72
N ALA A 434 9.94 23.64 21.01
CA ALA A 434 8.61 23.75 21.62
C ALA A 434 7.99 22.38 21.93
N GLY A 435 8.33 21.38 21.11
CA GLY A 435 8.00 19.98 21.28
C GLY A 435 9.19 19.10 20.88
N LEU A 436 9.25 17.89 21.42
CA LEU A 436 10.22 16.88 21.07
C LEU A 436 9.58 15.50 21.17
N ALA A 437 9.74 14.67 20.15
CA ALA A 437 9.16 13.34 20.11
C ALA A 437 10.14 12.26 19.65
N SER A 438 9.82 11.00 19.96
CA SER A 438 10.41 9.86 19.25
C SER A 438 9.95 9.80 17.80
N LYS A 439 10.82 9.29 16.92
CA LYS A 439 10.53 9.10 15.49
C LYS A 439 11.09 7.78 14.93
N PRO A 440 10.20 6.84 14.51
CA PRO A 440 8.87 6.66 15.07
C PRO A 440 8.96 6.33 16.57
N GLY A 441 7.83 6.34 17.27
CA GLY A 441 7.78 5.91 18.67
C GLY A 441 6.53 6.39 19.39
N ASN A 442 6.60 6.51 20.71
CA ASN A 442 5.42 6.63 21.55
C ASN A 442 5.52 7.65 22.68
N TRP A 443 6.39 8.64 22.57
CA TRP A 443 6.46 9.71 23.54
C TRP A 443 6.60 11.08 22.90
N ILE A 444 6.08 12.08 23.61
CA ILE A 444 6.17 13.50 23.29
C ILE A 444 6.51 14.26 24.58
N LEU A 445 7.47 15.17 24.49
CA LEU A 445 7.78 16.19 25.48
C LEU A 445 7.39 17.55 24.91
N SER A 446 6.58 18.32 25.63
CA SER A 446 6.26 19.70 25.31
C SER A 446 6.96 20.66 26.26
N ASN A 447 7.55 21.72 25.74
CA ASN A 447 8.19 22.77 26.52
C ASN A 447 7.22 23.96 26.67
N ALA A 448 6.40 23.92 27.73
CA ALA A 448 5.34 24.89 28.04
C ALA A 448 4.41 25.23 26.85
N SER A 449 4.27 24.30 25.91
CA SER A 449 3.49 24.46 24.69
C SER A 449 2.30 23.50 24.65
N GLY A 450 2.06 22.75 25.73
CA GLY A 450 1.02 21.73 25.82
C GLY A 450 -0.41 22.25 25.66
N HIS A 451 -0.63 23.56 25.70
CA HIS A 451 -1.93 24.19 25.40
C HIS A 451 -2.15 24.43 23.89
N LYS A 452 -1.18 24.12 23.03
CA LYS A 452 -1.23 24.37 21.59
C LYS A 452 -1.38 23.06 20.81
N VAL A 453 -2.55 22.86 20.18
CA VAL A 453 -2.85 21.64 19.40
C VAL A 453 -1.84 21.36 18.30
N TRP A 454 -1.33 22.40 17.63
CA TRP A 454 -0.40 22.23 16.53
C TRP A 454 0.90 21.53 16.94
N MET A 455 1.33 21.72 18.19
CA MET A 455 2.53 21.09 18.71
C MET A 455 2.26 19.59 18.89
N TRP A 456 1.12 19.24 19.51
CA TRP A 456 0.74 17.84 19.67
C TRP A 456 0.56 17.13 18.33
N SER A 457 -0.07 17.76 17.33
CA SER A 457 -0.23 17.15 16.00
C SER A 457 1.12 16.99 15.28
N HIS A 458 2.00 17.99 15.36
CA HIS A 458 3.35 17.91 14.78
C HIS A 458 4.18 16.78 15.41
N GLU A 459 4.27 16.77 16.74
CA GLU A 459 5.03 15.78 17.49
C GLU A 459 4.42 14.37 17.38
N PHE A 460 3.10 14.27 17.23
CA PHE A 460 2.46 12.98 16.92
C PHE A 460 2.84 12.50 15.52
N GLY A 461 2.97 13.39 14.54
CA GLY A 461 3.50 13.04 13.21
C GLY A 461 4.89 12.39 13.29
N HIS A 462 5.78 12.90 14.14
CA HIS A 462 7.05 12.22 14.41
C HIS A 462 6.87 10.83 15.00
N ASN A 463 5.97 10.63 15.96
CA ASN A 463 5.66 9.29 16.49
C ASN A 463 5.20 8.32 15.39
N LEU A 464 4.54 8.81 14.33
CA LEU A 464 4.14 8.05 13.14
C LEU A 464 5.29 7.80 12.14
N GLY A 465 6.47 8.39 12.34
CA GLY A 465 7.63 8.28 11.45
C GLY A 465 7.75 9.42 10.44
N TYR A 466 6.98 10.50 10.56
CA TYR A 466 7.08 11.60 9.60
C TYR A 466 8.33 12.44 9.89
N GLU A 467 9.11 12.70 8.85
CA GLU A 467 10.20 13.68 8.89
C GLU A 467 9.65 15.10 8.85
N HIS A 468 10.44 16.10 9.29
CA HIS A 468 10.10 17.49 8.98
C HIS A 468 10.00 17.66 7.48
N SER A 469 8.95 18.35 7.03
CA SER A 469 8.81 18.61 5.60
C SER A 469 9.87 19.61 5.13
N LYS A 470 10.16 19.52 3.84
CA LYS A 470 11.10 20.41 3.14
C LYS A 470 10.46 20.93 1.88
N THR A 471 11.14 21.81 1.19
CA THR A 471 10.68 22.39 -0.07
C THR A 471 11.74 22.18 -1.15
N VAL A 472 11.30 21.91 -2.37
CA VAL A 472 12.14 21.91 -3.56
C VAL A 472 11.92 23.25 -4.25
N LEU A 473 12.96 24.06 -4.31
CA LEU A 473 12.93 25.47 -4.71
C LEU A 473 13.85 25.72 -5.90
N ASN A 474 13.70 26.87 -6.55
CA ASN A 474 14.62 27.37 -7.58
C ASN A 474 14.81 26.37 -8.74
N CYS A 475 13.77 25.62 -9.07
CA CYS A 475 13.78 24.76 -10.25
C CYS A 475 13.83 25.63 -11.51
N LEU A 476 14.58 25.20 -12.53
CA LEU A 476 14.69 25.94 -13.78
C LEU A 476 13.35 25.91 -14.54
N MET A 477 13.02 27.00 -15.23
CA MET A 477 11.94 27.05 -16.20
C MET A 477 12.49 26.85 -17.62
N LYS A 478 11.81 26.03 -18.42
CA LYS A 478 12.11 25.86 -19.85
C LYS A 478 10.82 25.79 -20.64
N ASN A 479 10.61 26.72 -21.57
CA ASN A 479 9.38 26.83 -22.36
C ASN A 479 8.11 26.79 -21.48
N ASP A 480 8.10 27.57 -20.41
CA ASP A 480 7.01 27.62 -19.41
C ASP A 480 6.74 26.30 -18.65
N ILE A 481 7.68 25.34 -18.69
CA ILE A 481 7.65 24.09 -17.92
C ILE A 481 8.69 24.13 -16.79
N VAL A 482 8.22 23.90 -15.56
CA VAL A 482 9.08 23.72 -14.38
C VAL A 482 9.89 22.44 -14.52
N GLN A 483 11.20 22.53 -14.41
CA GLN A 483 12.12 21.41 -14.55
C GLN A 483 12.52 20.87 -13.17
N LEU A 484 11.81 19.84 -12.69
CA LEU A 484 12.16 19.12 -11.47
C LEU A 484 13.35 18.18 -11.75
N ASN A 485 14.56 18.69 -11.53
CA ASN A 485 15.82 17.99 -11.81
C ASN A 485 16.91 18.36 -10.78
N GLY A 486 18.16 18.00 -11.07
CA GLY A 486 19.30 18.24 -10.17
C GLY A 486 19.70 19.70 -9.97
N PHE A 487 19.10 20.65 -10.68
CA PHE A 487 19.36 22.09 -10.49
C PHE A 487 18.48 22.71 -9.40
N CYS A 488 17.39 22.05 -9.00
CA CYS A 488 16.57 22.52 -7.89
C CYS A 488 17.34 22.43 -6.57
N THR A 489 17.05 23.35 -5.65
CA THR A 489 17.63 23.38 -4.31
C THR A 489 16.63 22.90 -3.26
N ILE A 490 17.11 22.26 -2.18
CA ILE A 490 16.26 21.83 -1.07
C ILE A 490 16.29 22.86 0.06
N GLY A 491 15.15 23.50 0.33
CA GLY A 491 14.91 24.36 1.48
C GLY A 491 14.35 23.60 2.68
N GLY A 492 14.45 24.16 3.90
CA GLY A 492 13.94 23.53 5.13
C GLY A 492 12.69 24.21 5.68
N GLY A 493 11.74 23.43 6.21
CA GLY A 493 10.74 23.89 7.19
C GLY A 493 9.72 24.93 6.71
N ALA A 494 9.24 24.82 5.47
CA ALA A 494 8.36 25.82 4.86
C ALA A 494 7.27 25.21 3.96
N ASP A 495 6.75 24.01 4.25
CA ASP A 495 5.52 23.53 3.56
C ASP A 495 4.30 24.12 4.31
N PRO A 496 3.61 25.14 3.77
CA PRO A 496 2.46 25.78 4.44
C PRO A 496 1.18 24.92 4.41
N THR A 497 1.25 23.72 3.83
CA THR A 497 0.13 22.78 3.69
C THR A 497 0.32 21.50 4.50
N ASP A 498 1.42 21.41 5.25
CA ASP A 498 1.81 20.24 6.02
C ASP A 498 2.11 20.63 7.47
N THR A 499 1.47 19.95 8.42
CA THR A 499 1.75 20.08 9.85
C THR A 499 3.22 19.88 10.18
N MET A 500 3.93 19.05 9.41
CA MET A 500 5.36 18.78 9.58
C MET A 500 6.27 19.91 9.07
N GLY A 501 5.71 20.95 8.44
CA GLY A 501 6.43 22.13 7.93
C GLY A 501 6.52 23.31 8.89
N GLY A 502 6.09 23.15 10.15
CA GLY A 502 6.12 24.22 11.16
C GLY A 502 4.87 24.32 12.03
N GLY A 503 3.91 23.39 11.88
CA GLY A 503 2.71 23.30 12.69
C GLY A 503 1.51 24.06 12.10
N GLY A 504 0.74 24.72 12.96
CA GLY A 504 -0.52 25.37 12.60
C GLY A 504 -1.72 24.42 12.47
N LYS A 505 -2.79 24.90 11.83
CA LYS A 505 -4.04 24.17 11.59
C LYS A 505 -4.06 23.56 10.18
N LYS A 506 -3.00 22.80 9.84
CA LYS A 506 -2.88 22.10 8.56
C LYS A 506 -3.03 20.60 8.79
N ILE A 507 -3.73 19.89 7.90
CA ILE A 507 -3.87 18.43 8.00
C ILE A 507 -2.72 17.73 7.27
N PHE A 508 -2.32 16.58 7.80
CA PHE A 508 -1.34 15.69 7.17
C PHE A 508 -1.69 15.39 5.70
N PRO A 509 -0.75 15.60 4.76
CA PRO A 509 -0.97 15.27 3.35
C PRO A 509 -1.21 13.77 3.12
N ILE A 510 -1.80 13.46 1.97
CA ILE A 510 -2.24 12.11 1.59
C ILE A 510 -1.11 11.08 1.62
N ASN A 511 0.14 11.47 1.34
CA ASN A 511 1.29 10.57 1.43
C ASN A 511 1.54 10.11 2.87
N TYR A 512 1.36 10.98 3.86
CA TYR A 512 1.43 10.60 5.27
C TYR A 512 0.25 9.75 5.70
N GLN A 513 -0.97 10.09 5.26
CA GLN A 513 -2.16 9.28 5.51
C GLN A 513 -2.01 7.86 4.94
N THR A 514 -1.48 7.76 3.72
CA THR A 514 -1.19 6.48 3.05
C THR A 514 -0.09 5.71 3.79
N PHE A 515 1.00 6.39 4.16
CA PHE A 515 2.08 5.79 4.95
C PHE A 515 1.56 5.27 6.30
N SER A 516 0.60 5.94 6.94
CA SER A 516 0.01 5.50 8.21
C SER A 516 -1.20 4.57 8.06
N GLY A 517 -1.51 4.10 6.85
CA GLY A 517 -2.59 3.16 6.56
C GLY A 517 -3.99 3.75 6.70
N TRP A 518 -4.12 5.08 6.72
CA TRP A 518 -5.40 5.79 6.83
C TRP A 518 -6.08 5.98 5.47
N SER A 519 -5.31 6.00 4.40
CA SER A 519 -5.81 5.96 3.02
C SER A 519 -5.33 4.68 2.36
N ASP A 520 -6.19 4.05 1.55
CA ASP A 520 -5.79 2.84 0.82
C ASP A 520 -4.88 3.24 -0.35
N PHE A 521 -3.85 2.45 -0.63
CA PHE A 521 -3.02 2.62 -1.83
C PHE A 521 -3.84 2.55 -3.13
N MET A 522 -5.03 1.91 -3.09
CA MET A 522 -6.00 1.93 -4.19
C MET A 522 -6.69 3.29 -4.36
N GLU A 523 -6.78 4.13 -3.32
CA GLU A 523 -7.25 5.53 -3.40
C GLU A 523 -6.18 6.46 -3.96
N VAL A 524 -4.92 6.00 -3.96
CA VAL A 524 -3.72 6.75 -4.38
C VAL A 524 -2.91 5.95 -5.41
N PRO A 525 -3.50 5.60 -6.58
CA PRO A 525 -2.86 4.70 -7.52
C PRO A 525 -1.65 5.33 -8.21
N PHE A 526 -0.74 4.47 -8.68
CA PHE A 526 0.31 4.87 -9.60
C PHE A 526 -0.24 5.18 -10.98
N ILE A 527 0.19 6.30 -11.55
CA ILE A 527 0.12 6.53 -12.99
C ILE A 527 1.23 5.67 -13.63
N LYS A 528 0.82 4.75 -14.51
CA LYS A 528 1.70 3.80 -15.21
C LYS A 528 1.69 3.97 -16.72
N GLU A 529 0.72 4.71 -17.22
CA GLU A 529 0.50 4.95 -18.64
C GLU A 529 0.37 6.46 -18.84
N ILE A 530 0.63 6.94 -20.06
CA ILE A 530 0.32 8.32 -20.43
C ILE A 530 -1.19 8.47 -20.56
N GLY A 531 -1.73 9.65 -20.26
CA GLY A 531 -3.17 9.84 -20.34
C GLY A 531 -3.67 11.05 -19.56
N THR A 532 -4.99 11.11 -19.42
CA THR A 532 -5.69 12.14 -18.63
C THR A 532 -6.29 11.51 -17.39
N TYR A 533 -6.13 12.17 -16.26
CA TYR A 533 -6.53 11.67 -14.94
C TYR A 533 -7.31 12.74 -14.18
N LYS A 534 -8.31 12.32 -13.40
CA LYS A 534 -9.11 13.20 -12.55
C LYS A 534 -8.70 13.02 -11.08
N LEU A 535 -8.21 14.09 -10.48
CA LEU A 535 -8.02 14.24 -9.04
C LEU A 535 -9.29 14.81 -8.41
N THR A 536 -9.82 14.11 -7.41
CA THR A 536 -10.93 14.61 -6.58
C THR A 536 -10.36 15.33 -5.34
N PRO A 537 -11.10 16.29 -4.75
CA PRO A 537 -10.69 16.92 -3.51
C PRO A 537 -10.40 15.90 -2.41
N LEU A 538 -9.30 16.10 -1.71
CA LEU A 538 -8.96 15.31 -0.53
C LEU A 538 -10.11 15.40 0.52
N TRP A 539 -10.46 14.27 1.14
CA TRP A 539 -11.57 14.10 2.11
C TRP A 539 -12.99 14.25 1.56
N LYS A 540 -13.17 14.15 0.25
CA LYS A 540 -14.50 14.02 -0.37
C LYS A 540 -14.71 12.57 -0.84
N ASP A 541 -15.54 11.82 -0.11
CA ASP A 541 -15.72 10.36 -0.29
C ASP A 541 -16.83 9.99 -1.29
N ASP A 542 -17.65 10.96 -1.73
CA ASP A 542 -18.83 10.77 -2.58
C ASP A 542 -18.56 10.95 -4.09
N GLU A 543 -17.33 11.27 -4.49
CA GLU A 543 -16.99 11.51 -5.90
C GLU A 543 -16.25 10.35 -6.57
N THR A 544 -16.55 10.15 -7.86
CA THR A 544 -15.84 9.22 -8.73
C THR A 544 -14.49 9.83 -9.15
N GLY A 545 -13.39 9.23 -8.73
CA GLY A 545 -12.02 9.64 -9.06
C GLY A 545 -11.03 9.21 -7.99
N SER A 546 -9.74 9.51 -8.19
CA SER A 546 -8.72 9.28 -7.16
C SER A 546 -8.50 10.56 -6.36
N GLN A 547 -8.28 10.46 -5.04
CA GLN A 547 -7.97 11.63 -4.20
C GLN A 547 -6.51 12.06 -4.35
N SER A 548 -5.66 11.18 -4.88
CA SER A 548 -4.28 11.46 -5.21
C SER A 548 -3.78 10.48 -6.28
N TYR A 549 -2.70 10.85 -6.98
CA TYR A 549 -1.96 9.94 -7.84
C TYR A 549 -0.48 9.96 -7.47
N ARG A 550 0.20 8.84 -7.77
CA ARG A 550 1.64 8.74 -7.59
C ARG A 550 2.37 8.40 -8.88
N ILE A 551 3.62 8.83 -8.97
CA ILE A 551 4.50 8.54 -10.09
C ILE A 551 5.81 8.03 -9.52
N LYS A 552 6.24 6.83 -9.94
CA LYS A 552 7.53 6.27 -9.52
C LYS A 552 8.68 7.05 -10.16
N ARG A 553 9.72 7.31 -9.37
CA ARG A 553 10.98 7.89 -9.83
C ARG A 553 12.08 6.84 -9.73
N HIS A 554 13.06 6.89 -10.63
CA HIS A 554 14.08 5.84 -10.72
C HIS A 554 15.04 5.79 -9.51
N ASP A 555 15.08 6.82 -8.67
CA ASP A 555 15.88 6.90 -7.43
C ASP A 555 15.18 6.28 -6.20
N GLY A 556 14.03 5.64 -6.43
CA GLY A 556 13.18 5.03 -5.41
C GLY A 556 12.30 6.02 -4.65
N SER A 557 12.33 7.31 -4.99
CA SER A 557 11.32 8.27 -4.54
C SER A 557 10.08 8.24 -5.45
N GLU A 558 9.06 9.00 -5.08
CA GLU A 558 7.80 9.08 -5.80
C GLU A 558 7.34 10.54 -5.86
N LEU A 559 6.70 10.93 -6.96
CA LEU A 559 5.85 12.12 -6.94
C LEU A 559 4.48 11.75 -6.38
N THR A 560 3.91 12.62 -5.56
CA THR A 560 2.52 12.57 -5.12
C THR A 560 1.82 13.83 -5.61
N LEU A 561 0.67 13.65 -6.24
CA LEU A 561 -0.19 14.71 -6.76
C LEU A 561 -1.45 14.77 -5.91
N GLU A 562 -1.77 15.93 -5.35
CA GLU A 562 -2.88 16.11 -4.41
C GLU A 562 -3.68 17.37 -4.78
N PHE A 563 -5.00 17.28 -4.70
CA PHE A 563 -5.88 18.43 -4.85
C PHE A 563 -6.67 18.63 -3.56
N ARG A 564 -6.65 19.86 -3.01
CA ARG A 564 -7.34 20.19 -1.77
C ARG A 564 -8.44 21.22 -2.01
N ARG A 565 -9.41 21.24 -1.11
CA ARG A 565 -10.36 22.34 -0.94
C ARG A 565 -10.32 22.77 0.51
N SER A 566 -10.79 23.98 0.77
CA SER A 566 -10.82 24.48 2.14
C SER A 566 -11.74 23.60 2.99
N GLN A 567 -11.25 23.26 4.18
CA GLN A 567 -11.98 22.43 5.14
C GLN A 567 -12.35 23.27 6.37
N GLN A 568 -13.43 22.90 7.05
CA GLN A 568 -13.79 23.55 8.30
C GLN A 568 -12.73 23.22 9.37
N GLY A 569 -12.25 24.25 10.06
CA GLY A 569 -11.41 24.13 11.25
C GLY A 569 -9.93 23.81 11.00
N PHE A 570 -9.60 23.21 9.86
CA PHE A 570 -8.24 23.00 9.36
C PHE A 570 -8.17 23.37 7.88
N ASP A 571 -6.99 23.67 7.34
CA ASP A 571 -6.86 23.92 5.90
C ASP A 571 -7.81 25.05 5.41
N ALA A 572 -7.97 26.06 6.28
CA ALA A 572 -8.75 27.26 5.98
C ALA A 572 -7.92 28.18 5.07
N TRP A 573 -8.29 28.25 3.80
CA TRP A 573 -7.66 29.13 2.80
C TRP A 573 -8.71 30.02 2.15
N PRO A 574 -8.35 31.26 1.75
CA PRO A 574 -9.18 32.11 0.91
C PRO A 574 -9.58 31.42 -0.41
N GLU A 575 -10.72 31.81 -0.99
CA GLU A 575 -11.27 31.18 -2.20
C GLU A 575 -10.33 31.26 -3.43
N ASP A 576 -9.49 32.28 -3.48
CA ASP A 576 -8.51 32.56 -4.54
C ASP A 576 -7.13 31.94 -4.27
N SER A 577 -6.94 31.26 -3.13
CA SER A 577 -5.63 30.68 -2.79
C SER A 577 -5.20 29.61 -3.81
N PRO A 578 -3.92 29.62 -4.25
CA PRO A 578 -3.38 28.57 -5.12
C PRO A 578 -3.56 27.16 -4.55
N PHE A 579 -3.52 26.99 -3.22
CA PHE A 579 -3.64 25.69 -2.55
C PHE A 579 -4.98 24.98 -2.70
N ILE A 580 -6.02 25.71 -3.12
CA ILE A 580 -7.34 25.12 -3.37
C ILE A 580 -7.77 25.19 -4.84
N ASN A 581 -6.93 25.80 -5.69
CA ASN A 581 -7.20 26.00 -7.12
C ASN A 581 -6.10 25.40 -8.02
N GLY A 582 -5.05 24.81 -7.45
CA GLY A 582 -3.97 24.12 -8.15
C GLY A 582 -3.68 22.74 -7.57
N VAL A 583 -2.85 21.97 -8.27
CA VAL A 583 -2.42 20.63 -7.83
C VAL A 583 -1.13 20.75 -7.03
N ILE A 584 -1.17 20.32 -5.77
CA ILE A 584 0.01 20.26 -4.91
C ILE A 584 0.87 19.07 -5.34
N VAL A 585 2.12 19.33 -5.67
CA VAL A 585 3.09 18.31 -6.09
C VAL A 585 4.12 18.11 -4.99
N ARG A 586 4.36 16.86 -4.59
CA ARG A 586 5.36 16.52 -3.57
C ARG A 586 6.29 15.41 -4.02
N VAL A 587 7.55 15.49 -3.64
CA VAL A 587 8.51 14.38 -3.71
C VAL A 587 8.52 13.66 -2.37
N THR A 588 8.23 12.37 -2.39
CA THR A 588 8.17 11.54 -1.18
C THR A 588 9.11 10.36 -1.28
N LYS A 589 9.71 9.98 -0.15
CA LYS A 589 10.56 8.79 -0.07
C LYS A 589 10.41 8.13 1.28
N THR A 590 10.21 6.82 1.26
CA THR A 590 10.10 6.00 2.46
C THR A 590 11.42 5.29 2.72
N SER A 591 11.89 5.31 3.97
CA SER A 591 13.12 4.63 4.40
C SER A 591 13.05 4.28 5.88
N ASN A 592 13.45 3.07 6.28
CA ASN A 592 13.67 2.69 7.69
C ASN A 592 12.59 3.21 8.67
N ASN A 593 11.32 3.03 8.29
CA ASN A 593 10.14 3.42 9.07
C ASN A 593 9.84 4.91 9.15
N THR A 594 10.45 5.70 8.29
CA THR A 594 10.14 7.10 8.14
C THR A 594 9.79 7.45 6.70
N ILE A 595 9.14 8.59 6.55
CA ILE A 595 8.77 9.16 5.25
C ILE A 595 9.21 10.63 5.19
N THR A 596 9.99 10.95 4.16
CA THR A 596 10.31 12.34 3.79
C THR A 596 9.26 12.88 2.85
N ASN A 597 8.94 14.17 3.01
CA ASN A 597 7.93 14.87 2.21
C ASN A 597 8.46 16.24 1.79
N TYR A 598 8.69 16.44 0.49
CA TYR A 598 9.21 17.70 -0.04
C TYR A 598 8.16 18.34 -0.95
N LEU A 599 7.61 19.50 -0.56
CA LEU A 599 6.73 20.30 -1.41
C LEU A 599 7.54 20.84 -2.60
N VAL A 600 7.05 20.64 -3.81
CA VAL A 600 7.67 21.19 -5.00
C VAL A 600 7.07 22.56 -5.28
N ASP A 601 7.92 23.57 -5.35
CA ASP A 601 7.57 24.88 -5.86
C ASP A 601 7.41 24.81 -7.39
N ALA A 602 6.17 24.85 -7.85
CA ALA A 602 5.82 24.88 -9.27
C ALA A 602 5.74 26.30 -9.84
N THR A 603 6.18 27.31 -9.09
CA THR A 603 6.18 28.73 -9.45
C THR A 603 7.54 29.38 -9.14
N PRO A 604 8.68 28.80 -9.57
CA PRO A 604 10.01 29.18 -9.09
C PRO A 604 10.45 30.62 -9.39
N ASP A 605 9.82 31.28 -10.37
CA ASP A 605 10.08 32.68 -10.71
C ASP A 605 9.17 33.68 -9.96
N SER A 606 8.25 33.18 -9.12
CA SER A 606 7.33 34.02 -8.36
C SER A 606 7.99 34.58 -7.10
N PRO A 607 7.54 35.75 -6.61
CA PRO A 607 7.99 36.28 -5.32
C PRO A 607 7.39 35.53 -4.13
N GLY A 608 6.42 34.64 -4.34
CA GLY A 608 5.67 33.92 -3.30
C GLY A 608 6.43 32.77 -2.65
N ASN A 609 7.57 32.38 -3.22
CA ASN A 609 8.39 31.26 -2.77
C ASN A 609 7.55 29.97 -2.69
N THR A 610 7.09 29.57 -1.51
CA THR A 610 6.27 28.35 -1.35
C THR A 610 4.81 28.62 -1.05
N ASP A 611 4.41 29.89 -0.93
CA ASP A 611 3.02 30.28 -0.65
C ASP A 611 2.11 30.17 -1.88
N ASP A 612 2.69 29.97 -3.07
CA ASP A 612 2.00 29.75 -4.35
C ASP A 612 2.53 28.51 -5.10
N ALA A 613 3.23 27.62 -4.39
CA ALA A 613 3.83 26.40 -4.92
C ALA A 613 2.94 25.46 -5.77
N PRO A 614 1.59 25.37 -5.62
CA PRO A 614 0.79 24.44 -6.41
C PRO A 614 0.89 24.68 -7.92
N LEU A 615 0.91 23.59 -8.69
CA LEU A 615 0.86 23.66 -10.15
C LEU A 615 -0.54 24.11 -10.60
N MET A 616 -0.63 25.30 -11.18
CA MET A 616 -1.90 25.92 -11.57
C MET A 616 -2.41 25.41 -12.94
N PRO A 617 -3.72 25.48 -13.22
CA PRO A 617 -4.27 25.19 -14.54
C PRO A 617 -3.56 25.97 -15.65
N GLY A 618 -3.28 25.30 -16.78
CA GLY A 618 -2.51 25.83 -17.90
C GLY A 618 -1.00 25.66 -17.77
N HIS A 619 -0.48 25.26 -16.61
CA HIS A 619 0.95 25.08 -16.38
C HIS A 619 1.37 23.61 -16.33
N SER A 620 2.66 23.37 -16.53
CA SER A 620 3.25 22.03 -16.57
C SER A 620 4.54 21.92 -15.75
N LEU A 621 4.78 20.72 -15.24
CA LEU A 621 6.00 20.33 -14.54
C LEU A 621 6.57 19.06 -15.17
N TYR A 622 7.85 19.09 -15.54
CA TYR A 622 8.60 17.92 -16.00
C TYR A 622 9.47 17.38 -14.88
N ASP A 623 9.34 16.10 -14.57
CA ASP A 623 10.20 15.42 -13.60
C ASP A 623 11.19 14.49 -14.31
N ALA A 624 12.46 14.88 -14.27
CA ALA A 624 13.53 14.19 -14.95
C ALA A 624 13.72 12.74 -14.45
N LEU A 625 13.37 12.44 -13.20
CA LEU A 625 13.58 11.11 -12.62
C LEU A 625 12.45 10.11 -12.94
N SER A 626 11.27 10.57 -13.34
CA SER A 626 10.21 9.72 -13.89
C SER A 626 10.16 9.77 -15.41
N GLY A 627 10.67 10.83 -16.04
CA GLY A 627 10.62 11.05 -17.47
C GLY A 627 9.24 11.50 -17.96
N TYR A 628 8.36 11.94 -17.06
CA TYR A 628 7.02 12.41 -17.38
C TYR A 628 6.88 13.92 -17.19
N THR A 629 6.05 14.51 -18.05
CA THR A 629 5.49 15.86 -17.86
C THR A 629 4.07 15.74 -17.33
N ILE A 630 3.76 16.51 -16.30
CA ILE A 630 2.44 16.62 -15.67
C ILE A 630 1.92 18.02 -15.98
N ALA A 631 0.77 18.10 -16.65
CA ALA A 631 0.10 19.36 -16.94
C ALA A 631 -1.25 19.41 -16.24
N VAL A 632 -1.60 20.54 -15.62
CA VAL A 632 -2.94 20.76 -15.07
C VAL A 632 -3.80 21.40 -16.15
N ILE A 633 -4.84 20.69 -16.58
CA ILE A 633 -5.76 21.15 -17.64
C ILE A 633 -6.80 22.10 -17.05
N SER A 634 -7.40 21.69 -15.93
CA SER A 634 -8.43 22.46 -15.25
C SER A 634 -8.46 22.11 -13.77
N ALA A 635 -8.99 23.03 -12.96
CA ALA A 635 -9.31 22.79 -11.55
C ALA A 635 -10.57 23.57 -11.17
N ASP A 636 -11.49 22.90 -10.49
CA ASP A 636 -12.72 23.49 -9.99
C ASP A 636 -13.11 22.87 -8.63
N LYS A 637 -14.32 23.19 -8.15
CA LYS A 637 -14.81 22.73 -6.84
C LYS A 637 -14.96 21.19 -6.73
N THR A 638 -15.00 20.48 -7.86
CA THR A 638 -15.19 19.02 -7.98
C THR A 638 -13.88 18.27 -8.29
N GLY A 639 -12.76 18.99 -8.44
CA GLY A 639 -11.48 18.35 -8.69
C GLY A 639 -10.57 19.07 -9.67
N ALA A 640 -9.43 18.46 -9.95
CA ALA A 640 -8.49 18.87 -10.98
C ALA A 640 -8.34 17.78 -12.04
N VAL A 641 -8.18 18.19 -13.29
CA VAL A 641 -7.86 17.30 -14.42
C VAL A 641 -6.41 17.50 -14.78
N ILE A 642 -5.64 16.41 -14.78
CA ILE A 642 -4.22 16.42 -15.16
C ILE A 642 -4.00 15.58 -16.41
N LYS A 643 -3.03 15.98 -17.22
CA LYS A 643 -2.53 15.19 -18.35
C LYS A 643 -1.08 14.82 -18.09
N VAL A 644 -0.75 13.55 -18.36
CA VAL A 644 0.58 13.00 -18.20
C VAL A 644 1.10 12.53 -19.55
N THR A 645 2.26 13.03 -19.94
CA THR A 645 2.92 12.73 -21.22
C THR A 645 4.37 12.32 -20.99
N GLN A 646 4.95 11.61 -21.96
CA GLN A 646 6.37 11.24 -21.92
C GLN A 646 7.25 12.42 -22.37
N GLY A 647 8.40 12.60 -21.73
CA GLY A 647 9.40 13.61 -22.08
C GLY A 647 8.93 15.05 -21.81
N GLU A 648 9.72 16.03 -22.24
CA GLU A 648 9.47 17.47 -22.06
C GLU A 648 8.38 18.05 -22.99
N ASN A 649 7.42 17.23 -23.42
CA ASN A 649 6.42 17.65 -24.40
C ASN A 649 5.43 18.66 -23.78
N VAL A 650 5.32 19.84 -24.40
CA VAL A 650 4.36 20.90 -24.04
C VAL A 650 2.96 20.53 -24.57
N LEU A 651 1.90 20.87 -23.84
CA LEU A 651 0.55 20.89 -24.39
C LEU A 651 0.46 21.89 -25.56
N PRO A 652 -0.23 21.56 -26.66
CA PRO A 652 -0.72 22.61 -27.55
C PRO A 652 -1.66 23.50 -26.74
N VAL A 653 -1.41 24.81 -26.75
CA VAL A 653 -2.37 25.78 -26.23
C VAL A 653 -3.59 25.73 -27.13
N GLU A 654 -4.74 25.31 -26.61
CA GLU A 654 -6.05 25.50 -27.25
C GLU A 654 -6.68 26.81 -26.79
#